data_AF-A0A438BU32-F1
#
_entry.id   AF-A0A438BU32-F1
#
_cell.length_a   1.000
_cell.length_b   1.000
_cell.length_c   1.000
_cell.angle_alpha   90.00
_cell.angle_beta   90.00
_cell.angle_gamma   90.00
#
_symmetry.space_group_name_H-M   'P 1'
#
loop_
_entity.id
_entity.type
_entity.pdbx_description
1 polymer ?
#
loop_
_entity_poly.entity_id
_entity_poly.type
_entity_poly.pdbx_seq_one_letter_code
_entity_poly.pdbx_strand_id
1 'polypeptide(L)'
;MIIEFSPDIRRSTRPFLEDKTEDDLFQIDVRVCSGKPMTIVASRKGFYPAGKRLLLSHSLVSLLQQISRVFDSAYKALMKAFTEHNKFGNLPYGFRANTWVVPPVIADNPSHFPPLPIEDENWGGNGGGQGRDGKHDHRQWAKEFSILAAMPCKTAEERQIRDRKAFLLHSLFVDVSVFKAVAAIKHLMESNKCSPNGPNGTVFHEERIGDLIIRVTRDVPDASMKLDGKNDGGQVLGMSKEELSQRNLLKGITADESATVHDTSTLGVVIVRHCGYTAVVKVPAKVNWEGNPIPQDIDIEDQPEGGANALNVNSLRMLLHKSSTPQASVQRLQSGDFEDSHSARCLVRNVLEESLMKLQGEATKHARSIRWELGACWVQHLQNQASGKTESKKTEETKVEPAVKGLGKQGGLLKEIKKKIDDRSGKAEQGKDATLTNSLDMNKKLDASHLEKQDEEKEMMWRKLLPEAAYLRLKESETGLHLKSPEELIEMAHKYYADTALPKLVADFGSLELSPVDGRTLTDFMHTRGLQMCSLGRVVELADKLPHVQSLCIHEMVVRAYKHILQAVVAAVDNIADLAGSIASCLNILLGTPSTENSDAHISDDDNLKWKWVETFLLKRFGWQWKYENCQDLRKFSILRGLCHKVGLELVPRDYDMDIASPFRKSDIISMVPVYKHVACSSADGRTLLESSKTSLDKGKLEDAVNYGTKALSKLVAVCGPYHRMTAGAYSLLAVVLYHTGDFNQVGA
;
A
#
# COMPACT_ATOMS: atom_id res chain seq x y z
N MET A 1 -11.34 -25.24 -21.18
CA MET A 1 -11.51 -25.45 -22.64
C MET A 1 -11.06 -24.20 -23.42
N ILE A 2 -9.93 -23.57 -23.03
CA ILE A 2 -9.44 -22.29 -23.59
C ILE A 2 -8.07 -22.48 -24.30
N ILE A 3 -7.43 -23.65 -24.13
CA ILE A 3 -6.03 -23.88 -24.52
C ILE A 3 -5.87 -24.23 -26.01
N GLU A 4 -6.93 -24.62 -26.73
CA GLU A 4 -6.81 -25.07 -28.13
C GLU A 4 -7.07 -24.00 -29.21
N PHE A 5 -7.41 -22.76 -28.85
CA PHE A 5 -7.78 -21.72 -29.82
C PHE A 5 -6.70 -20.65 -30.07
N SER A 6 -5.55 -20.74 -29.41
CA SER A 6 -4.46 -19.78 -29.63
C SER A 6 -3.68 -20.13 -30.92
N PRO A 7 -3.62 -19.26 -31.93
CA PRO A 7 -2.69 -19.44 -33.02
C PRO A 7 -1.25 -19.41 -32.48
N ASP A 8 -0.42 -20.38 -32.87
CA ASP A 8 1.02 -20.32 -32.60
C ASP A 8 1.62 -19.26 -33.54
N ILE A 9 1.93 -18.10 -32.97
CA ILE A 9 2.47 -16.92 -33.67
C ILE A 9 3.94 -16.81 -33.31
N ARG A 10 4.83 -16.92 -34.29
CA ARG A 10 6.28 -16.78 -34.09
C ARG A 10 6.86 -15.81 -35.10
N ARG A 11 7.82 -14.99 -34.69
CA ARG A 11 8.59 -14.18 -35.63
C ARG A 11 9.32 -15.11 -36.59
N SER A 12 9.12 -14.94 -37.90
CA SER A 12 9.79 -15.78 -38.88
C SER A 12 11.25 -15.38 -39.01
N THR A 13 12.14 -16.37 -39.07
CA THR A 13 13.57 -16.21 -39.38
C THR A 13 13.87 -16.42 -40.86
N ARG A 14 12.84 -16.69 -41.67
CA ARG A 14 12.98 -16.96 -43.10
C ARG A 14 13.29 -15.66 -43.86
N PRO A 15 14.10 -15.74 -44.94
CA PRO A 15 14.30 -14.60 -45.82
C PRO A 15 12.98 -14.22 -46.49
N PHE A 16 12.82 -12.94 -46.83
CA PHE A 16 11.63 -12.47 -47.53
C PHE A 16 11.50 -13.20 -48.87
N LEU A 17 10.33 -13.79 -49.14
CA LEU A 17 10.02 -14.53 -50.36
C LEU A 17 9.94 -13.62 -51.60
N GLU A 18 9.77 -12.31 -51.40
CA GLU A 18 9.76 -11.25 -52.43
C GLU A 18 10.68 -10.11 -51.99
N ASP A 19 11.10 -9.23 -52.92
CA ASP A 19 11.87 -8.04 -52.59
C ASP A 19 11.16 -7.23 -51.49
N LYS A 20 11.85 -7.10 -50.36
CA LYS A 20 11.41 -6.33 -49.20
C LYS A 20 11.15 -4.90 -49.64
N THR A 21 9.93 -4.41 -49.46
CA THR A 21 9.65 -2.99 -49.68
C THR A 21 10.01 -2.17 -48.44
N GLU A 22 10.27 -0.87 -48.61
CA GLU A 22 10.54 0.02 -47.47
C GLU A 22 9.39 0.05 -46.45
N ASP A 23 8.17 -0.29 -46.88
CA ASP A 23 6.97 -0.37 -46.04
C ASP A 23 6.88 -1.67 -45.20
N ASP A 24 7.73 -2.68 -45.45
CA ASP A 24 7.69 -3.99 -44.79
C ASP A 24 8.58 -4.02 -43.53
N LEU A 25 7.95 -4.27 -42.37
CA LEU A 25 8.60 -4.22 -41.07
C LEU A 25 9.22 -5.57 -40.67
N PHE A 26 8.41 -6.63 -40.59
CA PHE A 26 8.84 -7.97 -40.18
C PHE A 26 7.86 -9.06 -40.65
N GLN A 27 8.30 -10.32 -40.58
CA GLN A 27 7.49 -11.49 -40.94
C GLN A 27 7.12 -12.31 -39.72
N ILE A 28 5.95 -12.93 -39.79
CA ILE A 28 5.38 -13.74 -38.71
C ILE A 28 4.87 -15.04 -39.31
N ASP A 29 5.27 -16.16 -38.74
CA ASP A 29 4.68 -17.47 -39.04
C ASP A 29 3.50 -17.70 -38.11
N VAL A 30 2.31 -17.86 -38.70
CA VAL A 30 1.05 -18.10 -37.99
C VAL A 30 0.55 -19.50 -38.31
N ARG A 31 0.27 -20.29 -37.26
CA ARG A 31 -0.39 -21.58 -37.37
C ARG A 31 -1.80 -21.51 -36.80
N VAL A 32 -2.79 -21.74 -37.64
CA VAL A 32 -4.21 -21.87 -37.24
C VAL A 32 -4.50 -23.34 -36.93
N CYS A 33 -5.45 -23.63 -36.02
CA CYS A 33 -5.75 -24.95 -35.40
C CYS A 33 -5.85 -26.18 -36.33
N SER A 34 -5.90 -26.01 -37.65
CA SER A 34 -5.93 -27.09 -38.64
C SER A 34 -5.12 -26.81 -39.92
N GLY A 35 -4.26 -25.78 -39.93
CA GLY A 35 -3.58 -25.30 -41.14
C GLY A 35 -2.06 -25.49 -41.16
N LYS A 36 -1.48 -25.56 -42.38
CA LYS A 36 -0.03 -25.39 -42.58
C LYS A 36 0.41 -24.02 -42.05
N PRO A 37 1.61 -23.90 -41.46
CA PRO A 37 2.14 -22.61 -41.03
C PRO A 37 2.21 -21.66 -42.22
N MET A 38 1.61 -20.48 -42.07
CA MET A 38 1.57 -19.44 -43.09
C MET A 38 2.44 -18.27 -42.65
N THR A 39 3.31 -17.80 -43.55
CA THR A 39 4.10 -16.60 -43.31
C THR A 39 3.29 -15.37 -43.72
N ILE A 40 3.10 -14.45 -42.77
CA ILE A 40 2.40 -13.18 -42.92
C ILE A 40 3.44 -12.06 -42.78
N VAL A 41 3.39 -11.10 -43.69
CA VAL A 41 4.23 -9.90 -43.66
C VAL A 41 3.45 -8.77 -42.96
N ALA A 42 4.08 -8.15 -41.97
CA ALA A 42 3.59 -6.96 -41.31
C ALA A 42 4.21 -5.73 -42.00
N SER A 43 3.35 -4.87 -42.55
CA SER A 43 3.72 -3.61 -43.22
C SER A 43 3.13 -2.41 -42.48
N ARG A 44 3.60 -1.20 -42.78
CA ARG A 44 3.02 0.04 -42.22
C ARG A 44 1.52 0.20 -42.53
N LYS A 45 1.03 -0.38 -43.63
CA LYS A 45 -0.37 -0.28 -44.07
C LYS A 45 -1.25 -1.41 -43.53
N GLY A 46 -0.67 -2.47 -42.97
CA GLY A 46 -1.40 -3.63 -42.44
C GLY A 46 -0.66 -4.95 -42.65
N PHE A 47 -1.41 -6.05 -42.57
CA PHE A 47 -0.92 -7.42 -42.67
C PHE A 47 -1.34 -8.06 -44.00
N TYR A 48 -0.46 -8.84 -44.62
CA TYR A 48 -0.78 -9.63 -45.81
C TYR A 48 0.02 -10.95 -45.86
N PRO A 49 -0.46 -12.02 -46.53
CA PRO A 49 0.27 -13.28 -46.64
C PRO A 49 1.47 -13.15 -47.59
N ALA A 50 2.61 -13.75 -47.25
CA ALA A 50 3.77 -13.77 -48.14
C ALA A 50 3.40 -14.37 -49.51
N GLY A 51 3.68 -13.63 -50.59
CA GLY A 51 3.30 -14.00 -51.96
C GLY A 51 1.90 -13.53 -52.42
N LYS A 52 1.11 -12.88 -51.55
CA LYS A 52 -0.27 -12.43 -51.86
C LYS A 52 -0.58 -11.04 -51.31
N ARG A 53 0.10 -10.00 -51.83
CA ARG A 53 -0.09 -8.59 -51.41
C ARG A 53 -1.51 -8.04 -51.60
N LEU A 54 -2.29 -8.63 -52.51
CA LEU A 54 -3.69 -8.23 -52.76
C LEU A 54 -4.61 -8.48 -51.55
N LEU A 55 -4.24 -9.36 -50.63
CA LEU A 55 -4.94 -9.65 -49.38
C LEU A 55 -4.37 -8.79 -48.23
N LEU A 56 -4.45 -7.46 -48.37
CA LEU A 56 -4.07 -6.52 -47.34
C LEU A 56 -5.22 -6.28 -46.36
N SER A 57 -4.95 -6.38 -45.06
CA SER A 57 -5.92 -6.09 -44.00
C SER A 57 -5.27 -5.26 -42.90
N HIS A 58 -5.97 -4.26 -42.36
CA HIS A 58 -5.46 -3.41 -41.29
C HIS A 58 -5.31 -4.18 -39.95
N SER A 59 -6.05 -5.27 -39.76
CA SER A 59 -5.96 -6.14 -38.58
C SER A 59 -5.56 -7.56 -38.97
N LEU A 60 -4.64 -8.16 -38.20
CA LEU A 60 -4.27 -9.56 -38.34
C LEU A 60 -5.47 -10.49 -38.16
N VAL A 61 -6.38 -10.17 -37.24
CA VAL A 61 -7.60 -10.96 -37.01
C VAL A 61 -8.48 -10.95 -38.25
N SER A 62 -8.72 -9.78 -38.85
CA SER A 62 -9.51 -9.68 -40.08
C SER A 62 -8.88 -10.46 -41.23
N LEU A 63 -7.56 -10.44 -41.33
CA LEU A 63 -6.82 -11.24 -42.32
C LEU A 63 -7.03 -12.74 -42.10
N LEU A 64 -6.89 -13.20 -40.85
CA LEU A 64 -7.06 -14.62 -40.50
C LEU A 64 -8.51 -15.10 -40.69
N GLN A 65 -9.50 -14.24 -40.44
CA GLN A 65 -10.91 -14.54 -40.74
C GLN A 65 -11.17 -14.67 -42.25
N GLN A 66 -10.52 -13.84 -43.07
CA GLN A 66 -10.62 -13.93 -44.53
C GLN A 66 -9.93 -15.18 -45.10
N ILE A 67 -8.80 -15.59 -44.50
CA ILE A 67 -7.99 -16.71 -44.98
C ILE A 67 -8.52 -18.06 -44.49
N SER A 68 -9.10 -18.12 -43.29
CA SER A 68 -9.55 -19.37 -42.66
C SER A 68 -10.98 -19.27 -42.14
N ARG A 69 -11.90 -20.01 -42.77
CA ARG A 69 -13.29 -20.14 -42.32
C ARG A 69 -13.41 -20.79 -40.94
N VAL A 70 -12.51 -21.73 -40.61
CA VAL A 70 -12.47 -22.40 -39.31
C VAL A 70 -12.12 -21.40 -38.21
N PHE A 71 -11.16 -20.51 -38.49
CA PHE A 71 -10.80 -19.42 -37.59
C PHE A 71 -11.96 -18.44 -37.43
N ASP A 72 -12.65 -18.04 -38.51
CA ASP A 72 -13.79 -17.12 -38.41
C ASP A 72 -14.93 -17.68 -37.56
N SER A 73 -15.30 -18.96 -37.73
CA SER A 73 -16.33 -19.59 -36.90
C SER A 73 -15.90 -19.69 -35.43
N ALA A 74 -14.64 -20.05 -35.18
CA ALA A 74 -14.11 -20.17 -33.83
C ALA A 74 -14.00 -18.82 -33.14
N TYR A 75 -13.53 -17.79 -33.85
CA TYR A 75 -13.41 -16.43 -33.34
C TYR A 75 -14.80 -15.83 -33.03
N LYS A 76 -15.81 -16.04 -33.88
CA LYS A 76 -17.18 -15.61 -33.59
C LYS A 76 -17.77 -16.32 -32.37
N ALA A 77 -17.55 -17.63 -32.24
CA ALA A 77 -17.97 -18.38 -31.05
C ALA A 77 -17.25 -17.90 -29.79
N LEU A 78 -15.95 -17.62 -29.88
CA LEU A 78 -15.15 -17.05 -28.80
C LEU A 78 -15.65 -15.66 -28.39
N MET A 79 -15.88 -14.76 -29.34
CA MET A 79 -16.40 -13.41 -29.05
C MET A 79 -17.80 -13.47 -28.45
N LYS A 80 -18.66 -14.39 -28.92
CA LYS A 80 -19.98 -14.62 -28.32
C LYS A 80 -19.87 -15.11 -26.88
N ALA A 81 -19.02 -16.12 -26.62
CA ALA A 81 -18.75 -16.60 -25.27
C ALA A 81 -18.15 -15.49 -24.39
N PHE A 82 -17.27 -14.65 -24.94
CA PHE A 82 -16.69 -13.49 -24.26
C PHE A 82 -17.76 -12.46 -23.87
N THR A 83 -18.74 -12.19 -24.75
CA THR A 83 -19.86 -11.29 -24.43
C THR A 83 -20.88 -11.88 -23.45
N GLU A 84 -21.02 -13.21 -23.42
CA GLU A 84 -21.89 -13.94 -22.48
C GLU A 84 -21.24 -14.12 -21.09
N HIS A 85 -19.90 -14.03 -21.01
CA HIS A 85 -19.16 -14.04 -19.76
C HIS A 85 -19.44 -12.78 -18.91
N ASN A 86 -19.23 -12.91 -17.59
CA ASN A 86 -19.40 -11.80 -16.66
C ASN A 86 -18.61 -10.56 -17.13
N LYS A 87 -19.29 -9.40 -17.21
CA LYS A 87 -18.71 -8.11 -17.66
C LYS A 87 -17.45 -7.73 -16.88
N PHE A 88 -17.30 -8.28 -15.68
CA PHE A 88 -16.19 -8.06 -14.78
C PHE A 88 -14.96 -8.97 -15.01
N GLY A 89 -15.13 -10.13 -15.65
CA GLY A 89 -14.01 -11.04 -15.99
C GLY A 89 -13.27 -10.64 -17.28
N ASN A 90 -13.86 -9.72 -18.04
CA ASN A 90 -13.32 -9.22 -19.30
C ASN A 90 -12.44 -7.98 -19.07
N LEU A 91 -11.45 -8.10 -18.19
CA LEU A 91 -10.45 -7.05 -17.99
C LEU A 91 -9.48 -7.02 -19.19
N PRO A 92 -9.33 -5.90 -19.92
CA PRO A 92 -8.31 -5.75 -20.95
C PRO A 92 -6.92 -6.19 -20.43
N TYR A 93 -6.21 -6.92 -21.29
CA TYR A 93 -4.94 -7.64 -21.07
C TYR A 93 -3.92 -7.01 -20.11
N GLY A 94 -3.28 -7.88 -19.31
CA GLY A 94 -1.86 -7.89 -18.92
C GLY A 94 -1.24 -6.60 -18.37
N PHE A 95 -1.54 -6.25 -17.12
CA PHE A 95 -0.86 -5.14 -16.45
C PHE A 95 0.51 -5.50 -15.88
N ARG A 96 1.32 -4.44 -15.80
CA ARG A 96 2.70 -4.34 -15.33
C ARG A 96 2.93 -5.09 -14.00
N ALA A 97 3.69 -6.17 -14.02
CA ALA A 97 4.25 -6.74 -12.80
C ALA A 97 5.50 -5.92 -12.43
N ASN A 98 5.33 -4.84 -11.67
CA ASN A 98 6.46 -4.14 -11.06
C ASN A 98 7.06 -5.05 -9.99
N THR A 99 8.02 -5.87 -10.40
CA THR A 99 8.72 -6.82 -9.55
C THR A 99 9.96 -6.18 -8.94
N TRP A 100 10.35 -6.65 -7.77
CA TRP A 100 11.64 -6.35 -7.14
C TRP A 100 12.81 -7.09 -7.83
N VAL A 101 12.53 -7.84 -8.89
CA VAL A 101 13.48 -8.63 -9.66
C VAL A 101 13.43 -8.16 -11.10
N VAL A 102 14.59 -7.92 -11.71
CA VAL A 102 14.67 -7.49 -13.12
C VAL A 102 14.41 -8.67 -14.07
N PRO A 103 13.94 -8.43 -15.31
CA PRO A 103 13.88 -9.47 -16.32
C PRO A 103 15.25 -10.16 -16.52
N PRO A 104 15.30 -11.50 -16.72
CA PRO A 104 16.56 -12.24 -16.86
C PRO A 104 17.50 -11.71 -17.95
N VAL A 105 16.95 -11.10 -19.00
CA VAL A 105 17.71 -10.49 -20.11
C VAL A 105 18.67 -9.38 -19.64
N ILE A 106 18.40 -8.76 -18.49
CA ILE A 106 19.23 -7.68 -17.91
C ILE A 106 20.38 -8.24 -17.07
N ALA A 107 20.32 -9.52 -16.66
CA ALA A 107 21.37 -10.15 -15.87
C ALA A 107 22.72 -10.20 -16.60
N ASP A 108 22.70 -10.30 -17.93
CA ASP A 108 23.90 -10.42 -18.76
C ASP A 108 24.61 -9.06 -19.00
N ASN A 109 23.87 -7.94 -18.92
CA ASN A 109 24.45 -6.60 -19.06
C ASN A 109 23.75 -5.59 -18.12
N PRO A 110 24.19 -5.49 -16.85
CA PRO A 110 23.54 -4.66 -15.84
C PRO A 110 23.64 -3.16 -16.10
N SER A 111 24.52 -2.75 -17.02
CA SER A 111 24.73 -1.35 -17.40
C SER A 111 23.79 -0.85 -18.50
N HIS A 112 23.15 -1.77 -19.24
CA HIS A 112 22.25 -1.44 -20.34
C HIS A 112 20.88 -2.03 -20.07
N PHE A 113 20.03 -1.26 -19.40
CA PHE A 113 18.63 -1.60 -19.19
C PHE A 113 17.81 -1.18 -20.41
N PRO A 114 17.37 -2.09 -21.30
CA PRO A 114 16.51 -1.70 -22.39
C PRO A 114 15.17 -1.21 -21.82
N PRO A 115 14.62 -0.08 -22.30
CA PRO A 115 13.29 0.33 -21.89
C PRO A 115 12.33 -0.82 -22.18
N LEU A 116 11.49 -1.16 -21.21
CA LEU A 116 10.43 -2.13 -21.46
C LEU A 116 9.55 -1.61 -22.61
N PRO A 117 8.90 -2.45 -23.43
CA PRO A 117 8.10 -1.99 -24.57
C PRO A 117 7.04 -0.92 -24.24
N ILE A 118 6.63 -0.83 -22.97
CA ILE A 118 5.66 0.16 -22.45
C ILE A 118 6.31 1.45 -21.91
N GLU A 119 7.63 1.45 -21.72
CA GLU A 119 8.48 2.57 -21.32
C GLU A 119 9.24 3.17 -22.51
N ASP A 120 9.20 2.52 -23.67
CA ASP A 120 9.83 2.98 -24.90
C ASP A 120 9.02 4.11 -25.53
N GLU A 121 9.59 5.31 -25.57
CA GLU A 121 8.98 6.51 -26.16
C GLU A 121 8.60 6.30 -27.63
N ASN A 122 9.34 5.46 -28.38
CA ASN A 122 9.06 5.16 -29.78
C ASN A 122 7.77 4.33 -29.96
N TRP A 123 7.31 3.62 -28.91
CA TRP A 123 6.05 2.88 -28.90
C TRP A 123 4.91 3.65 -28.21
N GLY A 124 5.07 4.96 -28.00
CA GLY A 124 4.13 5.78 -27.22
C GLY A 124 4.25 5.55 -25.71
N GLY A 125 5.30 4.85 -25.27
CA GLY A 125 5.57 4.52 -23.88
C GLY A 125 6.07 5.73 -23.09
N ASN A 126 5.14 6.57 -22.64
CA ASN A 126 5.45 7.61 -21.65
C ASN A 126 5.66 7.02 -20.23
N GLY A 127 5.93 5.73 -20.09
CA GLY A 127 5.99 5.04 -18.79
C GLY A 127 4.68 5.12 -17.99
N GLY A 128 3.57 5.51 -18.61
CA GLY A 128 2.35 5.91 -17.91
C GLY A 128 2.49 7.22 -17.13
N GLY A 129 1.35 7.80 -16.77
CA GLY A 129 1.20 9.03 -16.02
C GLY A 129 1.05 10.24 -16.93
N GLN A 130 0.16 11.17 -16.54
CA GLN A 130 -0.06 12.43 -17.28
C GLN A 130 0.97 13.52 -16.90
N GLY A 131 1.84 13.27 -15.90
CA GLY A 131 2.75 14.27 -15.35
C GLY A 131 4.05 14.54 -16.12
N ARG A 132 4.36 13.80 -17.19
CA ARG A 132 5.67 13.91 -17.88
C ARG A 132 5.77 15.06 -18.88
N ASP A 133 4.67 15.46 -19.51
CA ASP A 133 4.68 16.46 -20.59
C ASP A 133 4.87 17.91 -20.08
N GLY A 134 5.01 18.14 -18.76
CA GLY A 134 5.10 19.47 -18.14
C GLY A 134 3.81 20.31 -18.24
N LYS A 135 2.78 19.82 -18.93
CA LYS A 135 1.48 20.49 -19.13
C LYS A 135 0.79 20.88 -17.82
N HIS A 136 1.03 20.15 -16.75
CA HIS A 136 0.37 20.34 -15.46
C HIS A 136 1.25 21.04 -14.41
N ASP A 137 2.44 21.51 -14.77
CA ASP A 137 3.40 22.12 -13.84
C ASP A 137 2.89 23.42 -13.20
N HIS A 138 2.08 24.18 -13.95
CA HIS A 138 1.52 25.48 -13.51
C HIS A 138 0.05 25.37 -13.09
N ARG A 139 -0.44 24.15 -12.85
CA ARG A 139 -1.82 23.91 -12.40
C ARG A 139 -2.02 24.49 -10.98
N GLN A 140 -3.17 25.09 -10.75
CA GLN A 140 -3.50 25.75 -9.47
C GLN A 140 -3.99 24.73 -8.42
N TRP A 141 -3.11 23.81 -8.03
CA TRP A 141 -3.40 22.69 -7.14
C TRP A 141 -4.09 23.11 -5.84
N ALA A 142 -3.66 24.23 -5.24
CA ALA A 142 -4.23 24.69 -3.98
C ALA A 142 -5.72 25.05 -4.13
N LYS A 143 -6.06 25.74 -5.22
CA LYS A 143 -7.46 26.10 -5.54
C LYS A 143 -8.29 24.88 -5.83
N GLU A 144 -7.80 23.95 -6.64
CA GLU A 144 -8.55 22.75 -7.01
C GLU A 144 -8.82 21.84 -5.80
N PHE A 145 -7.86 21.67 -4.89
CA PHE A 145 -8.13 20.93 -3.65
C PHE A 145 -9.14 21.65 -2.75
N SER A 146 -9.14 22.99 -2.72
CA SER A 146 -10.16 23.74 -1.97
C SER A 146 -11.55 23.68 -2.61
N ILE A 147 -11.64 23.65 -3.95
CA ILE A 147 -12.89 23.39 -4.67
C ILE A 147 -13.38 21.97 -4.36
N LEU A 148 -12.48 20.98 -4.41
CA LEU A 148 -12.81 19.58 -4.13
C LEU A 148 -13.41 19.40 -2.73
N ALA A 149 -12.83 20.10 -1.75
CA ALA A 149 -13.34 20.10 -0.37
C ALA A 149 -14.68 20.84 -0.22
N ALA A 150 -15.06 21.73 -1.15
CA ALA A 150 -16.31 22.48 -1.15
C ALA A 150 -17.41 21.83 -2.01
N MET A 151 -17.10 20.77 -2.75
CA MET A 151 -18.08 20.06 -3.59
C MET A 151 -19.25 19.49 -2.77
N PRO A 152 -20.47 19.47 -3.34
CA PRO A 152 -21.64 18.84 -2.71
C PRO A 152 -21.40 17.36 -2.35
N CYS A 153 -21.97 16.93 -1.23
CA CYS A 153 -21.76 15.59 -0.69
C CYS A 153 -22.96 15.02 0.06
N LYS A 154 -24.15 15.58 -0.12
CA LYS A 154 -25.35 15.19 0.64
C LYS A 154 -25.95 13.90 0.10
N THR A 155 -25.89 13.68 -1.21
CA THR A 155 -26.44 12.49 -1.85
C THR A 155 -25.35 11.48 -2.21
N ALA A 156 -25.71 10.20 -2.32
CA ALA A 156 -24.78 9.15 -2.70
C ALA A 156 -24.22 9.31 -4.14
N GLU A 157 -24.93 10.04 -5.01
CA GLU A 157 -24.49 10.37 -6.36
C GLU A 157 -23.47 11.52 -6.34
N GLU A 158 -23.75 12.59 -5.59
CA GLU A 158 -22.81 13.69 -5.37
C GLU A 158 -21.49 13.19 -4.77
N ARG A 159 -21.56 12.32 -3.76
CA ARG A 159 -20.37 11.69 -3.16
C ARG A 159 -19.59 10.86 -4.17
N GLN A 160 -20.26 10.11 -5.03
CA GLN A 160 -19.59 9.32 -6.07
C GLN A 160 -18.85 10.21 -7.07
N ILE A 161 -19.49 11.29 -7.55
CA ILE A 161 -18.87 12.23 -8.50
C ILE A 161 -17.65 12.91 -7.85
N ARG A 162 -17.79 13.36 -6.60
CA ARG A 162 -16.69 13.99 -5.87
C ARG A 162 -15.56 13.00 -5.60
N ASP A 163 -15.85 11.80 -5.12
CA ASP A 163 -14.82 10.78 -4.83
C ASP A 163 -14.07 10.38 -6.10
N ARG A 164 -14.78 10.31 -7.25
CA ARG A 164 -14.19 10.12 -8.57
C ARG A 164 -13.26 11.26 -8.95
N LYS A 165 -13.71 12.51 -8.85
CA LYS A 165 -12.87 13.69 -9.13
C LYS A 165 -11.68 13.80 -8.17
N ALA A 166 -11.87 13.45 -6.91
CA ALA A 166 -10.82 13.40 -5.91
C ALA A 166 -9.75 12.36 -6.28
N PHE A 167 -10.18 11.17 -6.70
CA PHE A 167 -9.28 10.11 -7.13
C PHE A 167 -8.47 10.52 -8.37
N LEU A 168 -9.12 11.08 -9.40
CA LEU A 168 -8.43 11.52 -10.62
C LEU A 168 -7.47 12.68 -10.34
N LEU A 169 -7.92 13.71 -9.63
CA LEU A 169 -7.08 14.87 -9.28
C LEU A 169 -5.87 14.47 -8.45
N HIS A 170 -6.09 13.66 -7.41
CA HIS A 170 -5.01 13.25 -6.52
C HIS A 170 -4.03 12.29 -7.22
N SER A 171 -4.51 11.40 -8.09
CA SER A 171 -3.64 10.54 -8.90
C SER A 171 -2.73 11.37 -9.81
N LEU A 172 -3.29 12.38 -10.49
CA LEU A 172 -2.51 13.30 -11.32
C LEU A 172 -1.49 14.10 -10.49
N PHE A 173 -1.91 14.61 -9.34
CA PHE A 173 -1.03 15.34 -8.42
C PHE A 173 0.14 14.47 -7.95
N VAL A 174 -0.12 13.21 -7.63
CA VAL A 174 0.91 12.24 -7.23
C VAL A 174 1.87 11.99 -8.38
N ASP A 175 1.39 11.78 -9.60
CA ASP A 175 2.22 11.57 -10.79
C ASP A 175 3.20 12.75 -11.02
N VAL A 176 2.67 13.98 -11.03
CA VAL A 176 3.49 15.20 -11.20
C VAL A 176 4.47 15.37 -10.03
N SER A 177 4.01 15.17 -8.79
CA SER A 177 4.83 15.32 -7.59
C SER A 177 6.00 14.33 -7.57
N VAL A 178 5.75 13.06 -7.88
CA VAL A 178 6.80 12.03 -7.91
C VAL A 178 7.80 12.31 -9.01
N PHE A 179 7.34 12.67 -10.21
CA PHE A 179 8.22 12.98 -11.33
C PHE A 179 9.15 14.16 -11.02
N LYS A 180 8.61 15.28 -10.53
CA LYS A 180 9.38 16.47 -10.18
C LYS A 180 10.30 16.25 -8.99
N ALA A 181 9.84 15.55 -7.96
CA ALA A 181 10.67 15.21 -6.81
C ALA A 181 11.90 14.36 -7.21
N VAL A 182 11.72 13.38 -8.09
CA VAL A 182 12.83 12.56 -8.59
C VAL A 182 13.77 13.38 -9.47
N ALA A 183 13.25 14.26 -10.31
CA ALA A 183 14.09 15.16 -11.12
C ALA A 183 14.95 16.08 -10.24
N ALA A 184 14.37 16.67 -9.18
CA ALA A 184 15.10 17.50 -8.23
C ALA A 184 16.19 16.71 -7.47
N ILE A 185 15.89 15.47 -7.06
CA ILE A 185 16.89 14.58 -6.43
C ILE A 185 18.02 14.26 -7.40
N LYS A 186 17.72 13.88 -8.65
CA LYS A 186 18.73 13.57 -9.66
C LYS A 186 19.65 14.75 -9.95
N HIS A 187 19.07 15.95 -10.11
CA HIS A 187 19.84 17.18 -10.32
C HIS A 187 20.79 17.47 -9.14
N LEU A 188 20.35 17.24 -7.90
CA LEU A 188 21.22 17.40 -6.72
C LEU A 188 22.38 16.40 -6.72
N MET A 189 22.10 15.14 -7.07
CA MET A 189 23.11 14.10 -7.16
C MET A 189 24.15 14.38 -8.24
N GLU A 190 23.74 14.93 -9.38
CA GLU A 190 24.64 15.28 -10.50
C GLU A 190 25.45 16.56 -10.23
N SER A 191 24.87 17.54 -9.54
CA SER A 191 25.50 18.85 -9.29
C SER A 191 26.64 18.84 -8.27
N ASN A 192 26.86 17.71 -7.57
CA ASN A 192 28.01 17.41 -6.71
C ASN A 192 28.45 18.54 -5.74
N LYS A 193 27.52 19.36 -5.24
CA LYS A 193 27.75 20.33 -4.15
C LYS A 193 27.50 19.68 -2.79
N CYS A 194 28.18 18.58 -2.47
CA CYS A 194 28.17 18.01 -1.12
C CYS A 194 29.42 18.47 -0.36
N SER A 195 29.29 19.57 0.39
CA SER A 195 30.15 19.81 1.55
C SER A 195 29.65 18.92 2.70
N PRO A 196 30.50 18.07 3.32
CA PRO A 196 30.08 17.16 4.39
C PRO A 196 29.80 17.85 5.73
N ASN A 197 30.04 19.17 5.86
CA ASN A 197 30.04 19.87 7.16
C ASN A 197 28.95 20.96 7.29
N GLY A 198 27.72 20.64 6.90
CA GLY A 198 26.53 21.43 7.25
C GLY A 198 25.78 20.79 8.42
N PRO A 199 25.19 21.57 9.36
CA PRO A 199 24.49 21.01 10.51
C PRO A 199 23.31 20.14 10.05
N ASN A 200 23.25 18.93 10.64
CA ASN A 200 22.23 17.91 10.43
C ASN A 200 20.81 18.51 10.29
N GLY A 201 20.18 18.31 9.13
CA GLY A 201 18.77 18.63 8.91
C GLY A 201 18.47 19.97 8.21
N THR A 202 19.46 20.62 7.61
CA THR A 202 19.19 21.77 6.73
C THR A 202 18.62 21.30 5.39
N VAL A 203 17.56 21.98 4.93
CA VAL A 203 16.99 21.77 3.59
C VAL A 203 18.09 22.08 2.58
N PHE A 204 18.50 21.08 1.80
CA PHE A 204 19.59 21.23 0.82
C PHE A 204 19.11 21.97 -0.43
N HIS A 205 17.83 21.79 -0.76
CA HIS A 205 17.23 22.40 -1.93
C HIS A 205 15.73 22.60 -1.71
N GLU A 206 15.26 23.81 -2.01
CA GLU A 206 13.85 24.13 -2.09
C GLU A 206 13.58 24.66 -3.50
N GLU A 207 12.73 23.94 -4.24
CA GLU A 207 12.28 24.31 -5.58
C GLU A 207 10.80 24.62 -5.54
N ARG A 208 10.40 25.70 -6.23
CA ARG A 208 8.99 26.08 -6.37
C ARG A 208 8.58 26.06 -7.83
N ILE A 209 7.63 25.19 -8.16
CA ILE A 209 7.06 25.04 -9.50
C ILE A 209 5.57 25.32 -9.38
N GLY A 210 5.14 26.54 -9.72
CA GLY A 210 3.77 26.99 -9.50
C GLY A 210 3.34 26.91 -8.03
N ASP A 211 2.33 26.08 -7.76
CA ASP A 211 1.80 25.78 -6.42
C ASP A 211 2.57 24.66 -5.69
N LEU A 212 3.47 23.95 -6.38
CA LEU A 212 4.27 22.87 -5.81
C LEU A 212 5.50 23.44 -5.11
N ILE A 213 5.66 23.12 -3.82
CA ILE A 213 6.86 23.41 -3.05
C ILE A 213 7.57 22.08 -2.77
N ILE A 214 8.74 21.88 -3.39
CA ILE A 214 9.53 20.66 -3.30
C ILE A 214 10.72 20.93 -2.40
N ARG A 215 10.78 20.25 -1.26
CA ARG A 215 11.88 20.38 -0.29
C ARG A 215 12.66 19.07 -0.25
N VAL A 216 13.93 19.10 -0.66
CA VAL A 216 14.80 17.92 -0.67
C VAL A 216 15.77 17.98 0.51
N THR A 217 15.82 16.89 1.26
CA THR A 217 16.72 16.68 2.39
C THR A 217 17.51 15.38 2.20
N ARG A 218 18.81 15.40 2.50
CA ARG A 218 19.60 14.16 2.59
C ARG A 218 19.18 13.40 3.85
N ASP A 219 19.00 12.09 3.72
CA ASP A 219 18.66 11.23 4.84
C ASP A 219 19.84 11.16 5.81
N VAL A 220 19.54 10.99 7.10
CA VAL A 220 20.58 10.87 8.13
C VAL A 220 21.13 9.44 8.09
N PRO A 221 22.47 9.22 8.12
CA PRO A 221 23.09 7.90 8.17
C PRO A 221 22.96 7.26 9.57
N ASP A 222 21.74 7.19 10.10
CA ASP A 222 21.44 6.69 11.43
C ASP A 222 20.24 5.76 11.41
N ALA A 223 20.50 4.46 11.57
CA ALA A 223 19.48 3.43 11.58
C ALA A 223 18.59 3.48 12.84
N SER A 224 19.06 4.10 13.94
CA SER A 224 18.30 4.21 15.19
C SER A 224 17.11 5.15 15.02
N MET A 225 17.28 6.19 14.21
CA MET A 225 16.23 7.16 13.96
C MET A 225 15.16 6.55 13.06
N LYS A 226 13.94 6.44 13.60
CA LYS A 226 12.77 6.15 12.78
C LYS A 226 12.58 7.32 11.81
N LEU A 227 13.08 7.20 10.57
CA LEU A 227 12.85 8.17 9.49
C LEU A 227 11.34 8.39 9.23
N ASP A 228 10.50 7.41 9.61
CA ASP A 228 9.05 7.55 9.56
C ASP A 228 8.48 8.47 10.66
N GLY A 229 9.17 8.67 11.78
CA GLY A 229 8.67 9.45 12.93
C GLY A 229 9.11 10.92 12.99
N LYS A 230 9.98 11.37 12.07
CA LYS A 230 10.34 12.79 11.92
C LYS A 230 9.58 13.46 10.77
N ASN A 231 9.28 12.73 9.70
CA ASN A 231 8.44 13.21 8.59
C ASN A 231 6.95 12.84 8.73
N ASP A 232 6.57 12.17 9.83
CA ASP A 232 5.16 11.96 10.21
C ASP A 232 4.56 13.32 10.57
N GLY A 233 3.48 13.73 9.90
CA GLY A 233 2.55 14.81 10.24
C GLY A 233 3.15 16.14 10.75
N GLY A 234 3.81 16.13 11.91
CA GLY A 234 4.32 17.27 12.64
C GLY A 234 5.36 18.12 11.94
N GLN A 235 6.38 17.52 11.32
CA GLN A 235 7.36 18.35 10.57
C GLN A 235 6.79 18.86 9.24
N VAL A 236 5.86 18.11 8.63
CA VAL A 236 5.22 18.45 7.36
C VAL A 236 4.12 19.52 7.53
N LEU A 237 3.32 19.39 8.59
CA LEU A 237 2.22 20.27 8.96
C LEU A 237 2.68 21.41 9.91
N GLY A 238 3.87 21.29 10.51
CA GLY A 238 4.43 22.26 11.45
C GLY A 238 3.80 22.21 12.85
N MET A 239 3.27 21.06 13.27
CA MET A 239 2.51 20.87 14.53
C MET A 239 3.28 20.04 15.56
N SER A 240 2.98 20.26 16.85
CA SER A 240 3.50 19.43 17.94
C SER A 240 2.90 18.02 17.92
N LYS A 241 3.50 17.06 18.65
CA LYS A 241 2.99 15.69 18.67
C LYS A 241 1.64 15.57 19.38
N GLU A 242 1.42 16.38 20.42
CA GLU A 242 0.14 16.46 21.12
C GLU A 242 -0.95 17.08 20.23
N GLU A 243 -0.64 18.17 19.52
CA GLU A 243 -1.58 18.82 18.61
C GLU A 243 -2.02 17.90 17.47
N LEU A 244 -1.10 17.10 16.92
CA LEU A 244 -1.41 16.12 15.88
C LEU A 244 -2.28 14.98 16.40
N SER A 245 -2.02 14.47 17.60
CA SER A 245 -2.80 13.36 18.14
C SER A 245 -4.23 13.82 18.44
N GLN A 246 -4.38 15.04 18.97
CA GLN A 246 -5.67 15.68 19.14
C GLN A 246 -6.37 15.89 17.79
N ARG A 247 -5.71 16.53 16.81
CA ARG A 247 -6.27 16.72 15.46
C ARG A 247 -6.73 15.40 14.82
N ASN A 248 -5.91 14.35 14.90
CA ASN A 248 -6.24 13.06 14.31
C ASN A 248 -7.42 12.40 15.01
N LEU A 249 -7.47 12.47 16.35
CA LEU A 249 -8.60 11.92 17.10
C LEU A 249 -9.89 12.66 16.75
N LEU A 250 -9.85 14.00 16.72
CA LEU A 250 -10.99 14.84 16.35
C LEU A 250 -11.47 14.55 14.92
N LYS A 251 -10.53 14.43 13.98
CA LYS A 251 -10.81 14.00 12.61
C LYS A 251 -11.49 12.63 12.56
N GLY A 252 -11.07 11.70 13.42
CA GLY A 252 -11.61 10.35 13.49
C GLY A 252 -13.03 10.29 14.04
N ILE A 253 -13.28 10.92 15.19
CA ILE A 253 -14.60 10.90 15.84
C ILE A 253 -15.64 11.69 15.04
N THR A 254 -15.19 12.68 14.26
CA THR A 254 -16.04 13.46 13.35
C THR A 254 -15.83 13.06 11.89
N ALA A 255 -15.31 11.86 11.63
CA ALA A 255 -15.13 11.41 10.26
C ALA A 255 -16.50 11.18 9.60
N ASP A 256 -16.75 11.87 8.50
CA ASP A 256 -17.78 11.48 7.53
C ASP A 256 -17.13 10.68 6.38
N GLU A 257 -17.95 10.30 5.40
CA GLU A 257 -17.49 9.61 4.19
C GLU A 257 -16.48 10.44 3.36
N SER A 258 -16.26 11.71 3.72
CA SER A 258 -15.41 12.69 3.06
C SER A 258 -14.25 13.25 3.86
N ALA A 259 -13.99 12.69 5.04
CA ALA A 259 -12.97 13.19 5.96
C ALA A 259 -11.56 13.27 5.31
N THR A 260 -11.27 12.45 4.30
CA THR A 260 -10.02 12.49 3.54
C THR A 260 -9.94 13.66 2.58
N VAL A 261 -11.05 14.01 1.92
CA VAL A 261 -11.13 15.09 0.92
C VAL A 261 -11.12 16.46 1.59
N HIS A 262 -11.77 16.60 2.74
CA HIS A 262 -11.78 17.84 3.52
C HIS A 262 -10.42 18.17 4.15
N ASP A 263 -9.54 17.18 4.33
CA ASP A 263 -8.20 17.37 4.87
C ASP A 263 -7.19 17.74 3.76
N THR A 264 -7.40 18.90 3.14
CA THR A 264 -6.57 19.43 2.04
C THR A 264 -5.10 19.55 2.44
N SER A 265 -4.81 19.82 3.71
CA SER A 265 -3.44 19.91 4.23
C SER A 265 -2.67 18.59 4.20
N THR A 266 -3.35 17.45 4.32
CA THR A 266 -2.71 16.14 4.19
C THR A 266 -2.81 15.64 2.75
N LEU A 267 -3.91 15.97 2.04
CA LEU A 267 -4.12 15.59 0.63
C LEU A 267 -3.08 16.22 -0.30
N GLY A 268 -2.65 17.46 -0.03
CA GLY A 268 -1.65 18.18 -0.81
C GLY A 268 -0.19 17.85 -0.47
N VAL A 269 0.08 16.68 0.13
CA VAL A 269 1.45 16.27 0.51
C VAL A 269 1.81 14.93 -0.12
N VAL A 270 2.97 14.86 -0.75
CA VAL A 270 3.61 13.62 -1.20
C VAL A 270 5.04 13.57 -0.68
N ILE A 271 5.41 12.45 -0.07
CA ILE A 271 6.78 12.21 0.41
C ILE A 271 7.41 11.17 -0.50
N VAL A 272 8.52 11.51 -1.15
CA VAL A 272 9.27 10.63 -2.05
C VAL A 272 10.65 10.35 -1.45
N ARG A 273 11.04 9.08 -1.38
CA ARG A 273 12.38 8.65 -1.00
C ARG A 273 13.07 8.03 -2.19
N HIS A 274 14.28 8.48 -2.49
CA HIS A 274 15.08 7.95 -3.58
C HIS A 274 16.56 8.13 -3.24
N CYS A 275 17.30 7.02 -3.23
CA CYS A 275 18.76 7.01 -3.20
C CYS A 275 19.42 7.83 -2.08
N GLY A 276 18.87 7.72 -0.86
CA GLY A 276 19.41 8.40 0.33
C GLY A 276 18.92 9.84 0.48
N TYR A 277 17.97 10.26 -0.35
CA TYR A 277 17.31 11.56 -0.25
C TYR A 277 15.82 11.38 -0.01
N THR A 278 15.25 12.25 0.82
CA THR A 278 13.81 12.42 0.98
C THR A 278 13.39 13.77 0.42
N ALA A 279 12.47 13.76 -0.54
CA ALA A 279 11.78 14.93 -1.06
C ALA A 279 10.36 15.00 -0.49
N VAL A 280 10.00 16.15 0.07
CA VAL A 280 8.64 16.46 0.53
C VAL A 280 8.05 17.48 -0.43
N VAL A 281 7.04 17.05 -1.19
CA VAL A 281 6.25 17.92 -2.06
C VAL A 281 5.01 18.37 -1.30
N LYS A 282 4.80 19.68 -1.19
CA LYS A 282 3.68 20.28 -0.47
C LYS A 282 2.99 21.34 -1.30
N VAL A 283 1.66 21.34 -1.22
CA VAL A 283 0.79 22.40 -1.74
C VAL A 283 0.33 23.30 -0.58
N PRO A 284 0.25 24.63 -0.76
CA PRO A 284 -0.31 25.53 0.22
C PRO A 284 -1.76 25.15 0.58
N ALA A 285 -2.05 25.00 1.88
CA ALA A 285 -3.38 24.58 2.35
C ALA A 285 -4.43 25.71 2.37
N LYS A 286 -3.99 26.98 2.38
CA LYS A 286 -4.87 28.15 2.41
C LYS A 286 -4.81 28.88 1.08
N VAL A 287 -5.99 29.02 0.47
CA VAL A 287 -6.19 29.78 -0.76
C VAL A 287 -6.93 31.06 -0.40
N ASN A 288 -6.40 32.20 -0.84
CA ASN A 288 -7.14 33.45 -0.77
C ASN A 288 -8.08 33.53 -1.98
N TRP A 289 -9.39 33.52 -1.72
CA TRP A 289 -10.42 33.59 -2.76
C TRP A 289 -10.86 35.03 -3.07
N GLU A 290 -10.29 36.04 -2.40
CA GLU A 290 -10.56 37.47 -2.64
C GLU A 290 -12.07 37.81 -2.63
N GLY A 291 -12.87 37.07 -1.86
CA GLY A 291 -14.32 37.26 -1.75
C GLY A 291 -15.17 36.60 -2.84
N ASN A 292 -14.56 35.91 -3.81
CA ASN A 292 -15.30 35.16 -4.83
C ASN A 292 -15.90 33.85 -4.27
N PRO A 293 -17.09 33.44 -4.73
CA PRO A 293 -17.65 32.14 -4.36
C PRO A 293 -16.76 31.01 -4.86
N ILE A 294 -16.53 30.01 -4.01
CA ILE A 294 -15.76 28.82 -4.38
C ILE A 294 -16.57 28.06 -5.44
N PRO A 295 -16.01 27.79 -6.63
CA PRO A 295 -16.65 26.93 -7.62
C PRO A 295 -17.02 25.58 -7.01
N GLN A 296 -18.09 24.96 -7.48
CA GLN A 296 -18.51 23.63 -7.02
C GLN A 296 -18.11 22.51 -7.98
N ASP A 297 -17.32 22.85 -9.01
CA ASP A 297 -16.86 21.88 -9.99
C ASP A 297 -15.39 22.09 -10.39
N ILE A 298 -14.73 20.98 -10.74
CA ILE A 298 -13.34 20.93 -11.21
C ILE A 298 -13.32 20.32 -12.59
N ASP A 299 -12.63 20.99 -13.51
CA ASP A 299 -12.34 20.47 -14.83
C ASP A 299 -11.18 19.48 -14.77
N ILE A 300 -11.52 18.19 -14.91
CA ILE A 300 -10.57 17.07 -14.95
C ILE A 300 -11.06 16.13 -16.03
N GLU A 301 -10.14 15.76 -16.92
CA GLU A 301 -10.38 14.78 -17.97
C GLU A 301 -10.86 13.45 -17.36
N ASP A 302 -12.05 12.99 -17.74
CA ASP A 302 -12.56 11.72 -17.26
C ASP A 302 -11.80 10.56 -17.90
N GLN A 303 -11.27 9.68 -17.08
CA GLN A 303 -10.53 8.51 -17.53
C GLN A 303 -11.38 7.27 -17.28
N PRO A 304 -12.11 6.72 -18.26
CA PRO A 304 -13.10 5.65 -18.03
C PRO A 304 -12.53 4.41 -17.35
N GLU A 305 -11.22 4.14 -17.50
CA GLU A 305 -10.51 3.03 -16.83
C GLU A 305 -9.96 3.37 -15.42
N GLY A 306 -10.24 4.57 -14.91
CA GLY A 306 -9.86 5.06 -13.59
C GLY A 306 -8.35 5.06 -13.35
N GLY A 307 -7.58 5.68 -14.24
CA GLY A 307 -6.13 5.79 -14.02
C GLY A 307 -5.34 4.52 -14.34
N ALA A 308 -5.84 3.64 -15.24
CA ALA A 308 -5.05 2.54 -15.80
C ALA A 308 -3.69 2.99 -16.39
N ASN A 309 -3.60 4.28 -16.75
CA ASN A 309 -2.39 4.95 -17.19
C ASN A 309 -1.65 5.68 -16.06
N ALA A 310 -1.66 5.19 -14.81
CA ALA A 310 -0.87 5.77 -13.73
C ALA A 310 0.64 5.70 -14.01
N LEU A 311 1.41 6.61 -13.37
CA LEU A 311 2.87 6.66 -13.49
C LEU A 311 3.51 5.31 -13.10
N ASN A 312 4.27 4.72 -14.02
CA ASN A 312 5.13 3.60 -13.66
C ASN A 312 6.35 4.11 -12.89
N VAL A 313 6.36 3.95 -11.57
CA VAL A 313 7.47 4.45 -10.76
C VAL A 313 8.79 3.73 -11.06
N ASN A 314 8.76 2.48 -11.54
CA ASN A 314 9.95 1.76 -11.98
C ASN A 314 10.61 2.42 -13.21
N SER A 315 9.87 3.18 -14.02
CA SER A 315 10.46 3.95 -15.13
C SER A 315 11.39 5.07 -14.65
N LEU A 316 11.28 5.49 -13.38
CA LEU A 316 12.12 6.50 -12.75
C LEU A 316 13.32 5.90 -12.02
N ARG A 317 13.61 4.61 -12.24
CA ARG A 317 14.75 3.91 -11.65
C ARG A 317 16.07 4.63 -11.91
N MET A 318 17.01 4.45 -10.99
CA MET A 318 18.40 4.80 -11.18
C MET A 318 19.23 3.53 -11.22
N LEU A 319 19.94 3.33 -12.33
CA LEU A 319 20.91 2.24 -12.49
C LEU A 319 22.14 2.56 -11.64
N LEU A 320 22.60 1.56 -10.89
CA LEU A 320 23.79 1.70 -10.04
C LEU A 320 25.08 1.41 -10.82
N HIS A 321 24.98 0.73 -11.96
CA HIS A 321 26.09 0.44 -12.86
C HIS A 321 26.08 1.38 -14.06
N LYS A 322 27.19 2.08 -14.30
CA LYS A 322 27.38 2.90 -15.52
C LYS A 322 27.86 2.03 -16.67
N SER A 323 27.46 2.34 -17.90
CA SER A 323 28.05 1.75 -19.11
C SER A 323 29.50 2.23 -19.23
N SER A 324 30.46 1.35 -18.94
CA SER A 324 31.84 1.60 -19.31
C SER A 324 31.96 1.50 -20.83
N THR A 325 32.57 2.52 -21.45
CA THR A 325 33.03 2.45 -22.84
C THR A 325 33.85 1.17 -23.05
N PRO A 326 33.68 0.45 -24.18
CA PRO A 326 34.26 -0.87 -24.37
C PRO A 326 35.76 -0.76 -24.71
N GLN A 327 36.59 -0.38 -23.73
CA GLN A 327 38.05 -0.36 -23.86
C GLN A 327 38.75 -0.15 -22.50
N ALA A 328 38.51 -1.02 -21.52
CA ALA A 328 39.40 -1.10 -20.35
C ALA A 328 39.38 -2.50 -19.71
N SER A 329 40.26 -3.36 -20.25
CA SER A 329 40.98 -4.44 -19.57
C SER A 329 40.22 -5.44 -18.66
N VAL A 330 40.10 -6.66 -19.18
CA VAL A 330 39.63 -7.91 -18.54
C VAL A 330 40.59 -8.43 -17.43
N GLN A 331 41.55 -7.64 -16.95
CA GLN A 331 42.58 -8.09 -15.98
C GLN A 331 42.58 -7.32 -14.64
N ARG A 332 41.69 -6.35 -14.40
CA ARG A 332 41.61 -5.63 -13.10
C ARG A 332 40.46 -6.06 -12.17
N LEU A 333 39.58 -6.97 -12.56
CA LEU A 333 38.35 -7.27 -11.81
C LEU A 333 38.55 -8.10 -10.52
N GLN A 334 39.64 -8.83 -10.34
CA GLN A 334 39.72 -9.78 -9.21
C GLN A 334 40.42 -9.24 -7.95
N SER A 335 41.24 -8.21 -8.05
CA SER A 335 41.94 -7.62 -6.88
C SER A 335 41.26 -6.39 -6.29
N GLY A 336 40.50 -5.62 -7.09
CA GLY A 336 39.74 -4.45 -6.60
C GLY A 336 38.45 -4.81 -5.86
N ASP A 337 37.81 -5.92 -6.20
CA ASP A 337 36.54 -6.33 -5.57
C ASP A 337 36.70 -6.71 -4.08
N PHE A 338 37.88 -7.18 -3.65
CA PHE A 338 38.15 -7.52 -2.25
C PHE A 338 38.34 -6.29 -1.35
N GLU A 339 39.06 -5.26 -1.81
CA GLU A 339 39.24 -4.01 -1.05
C GLU A 339 37.94 -3.20 -0.98
N ASP A 340 37.19 -3.11 -2.10
CA ASP A 340 35.86 -2.48 -2.15
C ASP A 340 34.87 -3.18 -1.22
N SER A 341 34.91 -4.53 -1.17
CA SER A 341 34.05 -5.31 -0.28
C SER A 341 34.39 -5.12 1.21
N HIS A 342 35.68 -4.95 1.56
CA HIS A 342 36.08 -4.72 2.94
C HIS A 342 35.67 -3.31 3.41
N SER A 343 35.94 -2.29 2.60
CA SER A 343 35.51 -0.90 2.86
C SER A 343 33.99 -0.78 3.02
N ALA A 344 33.24 -1.41 2.12
CA ALA A 344 31.77 -1.47 2.19
C ALA A 344 31.28 -2.15 3.48
N ARG A 345 31.94 -3.24 3.90
CA ARG A 345 31.62 -3.94 5.15
C ARG A 345 31.90 -3.10 6.39
N CYS A 346 33.05 -2.43 6.44
CA CYS A 346 33.41 -1.50 7.52
C CYS A 346 32.39 -0.36 7.65
N LEU A 347 31.93 0.21 6.53
CA LEU A 347 30.90 1.25 6.54
C LEU A 347 29.59 0.75 7.17
N VAL A 348 29.12 -0.45 6.78
CA VAL A 348 27.90 -1.03 7.35
C VAL A 348 28.06 -1.26 8.86
N ARG A 349 29.22 -1.77 9.27
CA ARG A 349 29.55 -2.01 10.68
C ARG A 349 29.54 -0.70 11.49
N ASN A 350 30.19 0.35 11.01
CA ASN A 350 30.22 1.65 11.67
C ASN A 350 28.80 2.22 11.85
N VAL A 351 27.95 2.13 10.82
CA VAL A 351 26.54 2.55 10.90
C VAL A 351 25.79 1.74 11.96
N LEU A 352 26.01 0.43 12.06
CA LEU A 352 25.40 -0.42 13.08
C LEU A 352 25.89 -0.09 14.49
N GLU A 353 27.19 0.09 14.70
CA GLU A 353 27.78 0.42 16.00
C GLU A 353 27.31 1.80 16.51
N GLU A 354 27.40 2.83 15.67
CA GLU A 354 26.95 4.18 16.03
C GLU A 354 25.45 4.24 16.31
N SER A 355 24.65 3.58 15.46
CA SER A 355 23.20 3.54 15.65
C SER A 355 22.82 2.69 16.86
N LEU A 356 23.54 1.62 17.19
CA LEU A 356 23.30 0.84 18.39
C LEU A 356 23.51 1.68 19.66
N MET A 357 24.60 2.43 19.72
CA MET A 357 24.91 3.31 20.86
C MET A 357 23.81 4.35 21.07
N LYS A 358 23.36 5.01 19.98
CA LYS A 358 22.26 5.98 20.03
C LYS A 358 20.93 5.31 20.42
N LEU A 359 20.66 4.14 19.85
CA LEU A 359 19.45 3.39 20.14
C LEU A 359 19.40 2.98 21.61
N GLN A 360 20.51 2.54 22.20
CA GLN A 360 20.62 2.19 23.62
C GLN A 360 20.45 3.42 24.53
N GLY A 361 21.03 4.56 24.16
CA GLY A 361 20.87 5.83 24.89
C GLY A 361 19.49 6.48 24.79
N GLU A 362 18.63 6.08 23.84
CA GLU A 362 17.30 6.67 23.66
C GLU A 362 16.33 6.28 24.80
N ALA A 363 15.74 7.27 25.47
CA ALA A 363 14.65 7.00 26.43
C ALA A 363 13.44 6.35 25.72
N THR A 364 12.74 5.43 26.40
CA THR A 364 11.53 4.76 25.89
C THR A 364 10.38 5.73 25.71
N LYS A 365 10.38 6.48 24.60
CA LYS A 365 9.30 7.39 24.24
C LYS A 365 8.04 6.60 23.88
N HIS A 366 7.06 6.58 24.78
CA HIS A 366 5.72 6.13 24.45
C HIS A 366 5.04 7.21 23.61
N ALA A 367 5.11 7.08 22.29
CA ALA A 367 4.45 8.01 21.39
C ALA A 367 2.93 7.80 21.46
N ARG A 368 2.23 8.70 22.15
CA ARG A 368 0.75 8.79 22.22
C ARG A 368 0.16 9.32 20.90
N SER A 369 0.60 8.76 19.79
CA SER A 369 0.12 9.14 18.46
C SER A 369 -1.12 8.33 18.12
N ILE A 370 -2.19 9.01 17.72
CA ILE A 370 -3.44 8.37 17.31
C ILE A 370 -3.59 8.56 15.81
N ARG A 371 -4.00 7.49 15.13
CA ARG A 371 -4.44 7.54 13.73
C ARG A 371 -5.92 7.85 13.69
N TRP A 372 -6.36 8.67 12.74
CA TRP A 372 -7.74 9.13 12.70
C TRP A 372 -8.73 7.99 12.43
N GLU A 373 -8.30 6.94 11.72
CA GLU A 373 -9.09 5.73 11.48
C GLU A 373 -9.52 5.03 12.79
N LEU A 374 -8.73 5.18 13.87
CA LEU A 374 -9.06 4.62 15.19
C LEU A 374 -10.33 5.27 15.74
N GLY A 375 -10.45 6.60 15.60
CA GLY A 375 -11.62 7.35 16.06
C GLY A 375 -12.87 6.93 15.30
N ALA A 376 -12.77 6.74 13.99
CA ALA A 376 -13.90 6.29 13.16
C ALA A 376 -14.36 4.87 13.56
N CYS A 377 -13.42 3.92 13.71
CA CYS A 377 -13.73 2.57 14.19
C CYS A 377 -14.32 2.57 15.61
N TRP A 378 -13.86 3.48 16.47
CA TRP A 378 -14.37 3.60 17.83
C TRP A 378 -15.83 4.06 17.85
N VAL A 379 -16.18 5.08 17.06
CA VAL A 379 -17.57 5.55 16.92
C VAL A 379 -18.47 4.42 16.39
N GLN A 380 -18.04 3.72 15.32
CA GLN A 380 -18.79 2.58 14.77
C GLN A 380 -18.98 1.46 15.81
N HIS A 381 -17.97 1.20 16.64
CA HIS A 381 -18.08 0.23 17.72
C HIS A 381 -19.12 0.62 18.78
N LEU A 382 -19.14 1.89 19.21
CA LEU A 382 -20.11 2.39 20.19
C LEU A 382 -21.55 2.34 19.64
N GLN A 383 -21.75 2.71 18.38
CA GLN A 383 -23.05 2.64 17.72
C GLN A 383 -23.57 1.21 17.62
N ASN A 384 -22.71 0.25 17.26
CA ASN A 384 -23.07 -1.16 17.20
C ASN A 384 -23.38 -1.76 18.59
N GLN A 385 -22.73 -1.27 19.65
CA GLN A 385 -23.09 -1.69 21.02
C GLN A 385 -24.45 -1.13 21.46
N ALA A 386 -24.81 0.08 21.02
CA ALA A 386 -26.09 0.70 21.33
C ALA A 386 -27.25 -0.05 20.64
N SER A 387 -27.10 -0.42 19.36
CA SER A 387 -28.12 -1.16 18.60
C SER A 387 -28.28 -2.63 19.05
N GLY A 388 -27.18 -3.29 19.45
CA GLY A 388 -27.22 -4.66 19.98
C GLY A 388 -27.98 -4.81 21.31
N LYS A 389 -28.11 -3.73 22.09
CA LYS A 389 -28.95 -3.72 23.31
C LYS A 389 -30.45 -3.58 23.01
N THR A 390 -30.82 -3.13 21.80
CA THR A 390 -32.22 -2.88 21.41
C THR A 390 -32.89 -4.11 20.76
N GLU A 391 -32.11 -5.03 20.19
CA GLU A 391 -32.65 -6.20 19.46
C GLU A 391 -32.97 -7.44 20.33
N SER A 392 -32.58 -7.48 21.62
CA SER A 392 -32.81 -8.64 22.50
C SER A 392 -34.26 -8.79 23.02
N LYS A 393 -35.24 -8.11 22.41
CA LYS A 393 -36.67 -8.20 22.76
C LYS A 393 -37.58 -8.25 21.51
N LYS A 394 -37.42 -9.24 20.63
CA LYS A 394 -38.56 -9.76 19.84
C LYS A 394 -38.46 -11.28 19.70
N THR A 395 -39.58 -11.91 19.98
CA THR A 395 -39.87 -13.32 20.19
C THR A 395 -39.44 -14.23 19.04
N GLU A 396 -38.78 -15.35 19.36
CA GLU A 396 -38.51 -16.46 18.44
C GLU A 396 -39.84 -17.10 17.97
N GLU A 397 -40.09 -17.09 16.66
CA GLU A 397 -40.94 -18.09 16.00
C GLU A 397 -40.07 -18.99 15.13
N THR A 398 -40.13 -20.27 15.44
CA THR A 398 -39.37 -21.37 14.88
C THR A 398 -39.75 -21.63 13.42
N LYS A 399 -38.83 -21.42 12.48
CA LYS A 399 -38.88 -22.07 11.15
C LYS A 399 -37.53 -22.70 10.81
N VAL A 400 -37.63 -23.98 10.44
CA VAL A 400 -36.56 -24.93 10.16
C VAL A 400 -35.81 -24.54 8.87
N GLU A 401 -34.49 -24.37 8.94
CA GLU A 401 -33.61 -24.26 7.77
C GLU A 401 -33.38 -25.62 7.10
N PRO A 402 -33.35 -25.72 5.75
CA PRO A 402 -32.97 -26.94 5.06
C PRO A 402 -31.44 -27.12 5.10
N ALA A 403 -31.00 -28.36 5.33
CA ALA A 403 -29.60 -28.73 5.37
C ALA A 403 -28.95 -28.66 3.97
N VAL A 404 -28.10 -27.66 3.74
CA VAL A 404 -27.19 -27.64 2.59
C VAL A 404 -25.94 -28.46 2.94
N LYS A 405 -25.83 -29.64 2.32
CA LYS A 405 -24.65 -30.51 2.36
C LYS A 405 -23.48 -29.80 1.66
N GLY A 406 -22.64 -29.13 2.44
CA GLY A 406 -21.41 -28.51 1.92
C GLY A 406 -20.41 -28.03 2.97
N LEU A 407 -20.72 -28.15 4.26
CA LEU A 407 -19.77 -27.83 5.33
C LEU A 407 -19.02 -29.11 5.73
N GLY A 408 -17.76 -29.22 5.29
CA GLY A 408 -16.77 -30.02 6.02
C GLY A 408 -16.76 -29.58 7.49
N LYS A 409 -16.53 -30.54 8.40
CA LYS A 409 -16.79 -30.52 9.86
C LYS A 409 -16.15 -29.39 10.70
N GLN A 410 -15.68 -28.28 10.14
CA GLN A 410 -15.01 -27.19 10.86
C GLN A 410 -15.93 -26.03 11.27
N GLY A 411 -17.12 -25.87 10.67
CA GLY A 411 -18.05 -24.79 11.02
C GLY A 411 -18.70 -24.93 12.41
N GLY A 412 -18.81 -26.15 12.94
CA GLY A 412 -19.35 -26.40 14.28
C GLY A 412 -18.44 -25.91 15.42
N LEU A 413 -17.12 -25.89 15.18
CA LEU A 413 -16.13 -25.51 16.18
C LEU A 413 -16.18 -24.00 16.52
N LEU A 414 -16.56 -23.16 15.55
CA LEU A 414 -16.65 -21.71 15.68
C LEU A 414 -17.77 -21.27 16.65
N LYS A 415 -18.88 -22.01 16.71
CA LYS A 415 -19.96 -21.76 17.69
C LYS A 415 -19.56 -22.18 19.12
N GLU A 416 -18.78 -23.24 19.27
CA GLU A 416 -18.31 -23.71 20.58
C GLU A 416 -17.26 -22.79 21.22
N ILE A 417 -16.37 -22.20 20.40
CA ILE A 417 -15.34 -21.28 20.90
C ILE A 417 -15.96 -19.95 21.35
N LYS A 418 -16.95 -19.44 20.60
CA LYS A 418 -17.68 -18.22 20.99
C LYS A 418 -18.47 -18.42 22.29
N LYS A 419 -19.13 -19.57 22.45
CA LYS A 419 -19.89 -19.90 23.67
C LYS A 419 -19.00 -20.11 24.91
N LYS A 420 -17.81 -20.69 24.74
CA LYS A 420 -16.85 -20.91 25.85
C LYS A 420 -16.17 -19.63 26.37
N ILE A 421 -16.16 -18.54 25.59
CA ILE A 421 -15.59 -17.26 26.00
C ILE A 421 -16.61 -16.45 26.80
N ASP A 422 -17.88 -16.46 26.41
CA ASP A 422 -18.96 -15.76 27.14
C ASP A 422 -19.24 -16.37 28.53
N ASP A 423 -19.08 -17.70 28.68
CA ASP A 423 -19.26 -18.39 29.97
C ASP A 423 -18.14 -18.11 31.00
N ARG A 424 -16.96 -17.63 30.56
CA ARG A 424 -15.82 -17.36 31.45
C ARG A 424 -15.82 -15.97 32.07
N SER A 425 -16.56 -15.01 31.51
CA SER A 425 -16.67 -13.65 32.08
C SER A 425 -17.75 -13.51 33.17
N GLY A 426 -18.47 -14.58 33.52
CA GLY A 426 -19.67 -14.51 34.35
C GLY A 426 -19.56 -14.93 35.82
N LYS A 427 -18.38 -15.22 36.39
CA LYS A 427 -18.28 -15.71 37.78
C LYS A 427 -17.11 -15.13 38.60
N ALA A 428 -17.42 -14.06 39.34
CA ALA A 428 -16.84 -13.61 40.64
C ALA A 428 -17.38 -12.17 40.86
N GLU A 429 -18.06 -11.73 41.92
CA GLU A 429 -18.42 -12.26 43.25
C GLU A 429 -19.81 -11.68 43.62
N GLN A 430 -20.64 -12.44 44.33
CA GLN A 430 -21.80 -11.93 45.08
C GLN A 430 -21.61 -12.29 46.56
N GLY A 431 -21.42 -11.28 47.40
CA GLY A 431 -21.51 -11.34 48.86
C GLY A 431 -22.54 -10.32 49.34
N LYS A 432 -23.49 -10.79 50.15
CA LYS A 432 -24.74 -10.14 50.60
C LYS A 432 -24.52 -8.91 51.48
N ASP A 433 -25.42 -7.93 51.36
CA ASP A 433 -26.32 -7.59 52.47
C ASP A 433 -27.54 -6.78 51.99
N ALA A 434 -28.69 -7.09 52.57
CA ALA A 434 -29.98 -6.46 52.29
C ALA A 434 -30.63 -6.06 53.60
N THR A 435 -30.90 -4.77 53.79
CA THR A 435 -31.97 -4.32 54.71
C THR A 435 -32.46 -2.91 54.38
N LEU A 436 -33.74 -2.89 53.99
CA LEU A 436 -34.81 -1.93 54.31
C LEU A 436 -34.86 -0.56 53.62
N THR A 437 -36.04 -0.39 53.03
CA THR A 437 -36.63 0.72 52.30
C THR A 437 -37.09 1.90 53.17
N ASN A 438 -37.14 3.07 52.50
CA ASN A 438 -37.98 4.26 52.71
C ASN A 438 -37.49 5.34 53.69
N SER A 439 -37.05 6.49 53.16
CA SER A 439 -37.82 7.75 53.27
C SER A 439 -37.23 8.87 52.38
N LEU A 440 -38.09 9.43 51.53
CA LEU A 440 -38.25 10.87 51.25
C LEU A 440 -37.18 11.61 50.43
N ASP A 441 -37.58 11.88 49.19
CA ASP A 441 -37.40 13.13 48.43
C ASP A 441 -36.94 14.32 49.28
N MET A 442 -35.81 14.91 48.89
CA MET A 442 -35.53 16.36 48.84
C MET A 442 -34.03 16.54 48.51
N ASN A 443 -33.63 16.44 47.23
CA ASN A 443 -32.39 17.09 46.73
C ASN A 443 -32.17 17.06 45.21
N LYS A 444 -33.24 17.00 44.40
CA LYS A 444 -33.11 16.94 42.93
C LYS A 444 -33.01 18.28 42.21
N LYS A 445 -32.78 19.40 42.91
CA LYS A 445 -32.78 20.76 42.33
C LYS A 445 -31.44 21.49 42.35
N LEU A 446 -30.41 20.97 43.01
CA LEU A 446 -29.09 21.62 43.09
C LEU A 446 -28.05 21.08 42.09
N ASP A 447 -28.26 19.89 41.50
CA ASP A 447 -27.33 19.30 40.52
C ASP A 447 -27.61 19.65 39.06
N ALA A 448 -28.85 20.06 38.71
CA ALA A 448 -29.23 20.31 37.31
C ALA A 448 -28.57 21.59 36.75
N SER A 449 -28.46 22.65 37.56
CA SER A 449 -27.88 23.94 37.13
C SER A 449 -26.35 23.92 37.04
N HIS A 450 -25.69 22.95 37.68
CA HIS A 450 -24.24 22.77 37.60
C HIS A 450 -23.84 21.90 36.40
N LEU A 451 -24.69 20.94 36.00
CA LEU A 451 -24.55 20.12 34.80
C LEU A 451 -24.82 20.94 33.52
N GLU A 452 -25.87 21.78 33.50
CA GLU A 452 -26.18 22.64 32.35
C GLU A 452 -25.07 23.64 32.03
N LYS A 453 -24.44 24.25 33.06
CA LYS A 453 -23.30 25.15 32.88
C LYS A 453 -22.05 24.44 32.35
N GLN A 454 -21.78 23.21 32.82
CA GLN A 454 -20.67 22.42 32.31
C GLN A 454 -20.89 21.96 30.87
N ASP A 455 -22.13 21.67 30.49
CA ASP A 455 -22.49 21.31 29.11
C ASP A 455 -22.40 22.52 28.16
N GLU A 456 -22.78 23.72 28.60
CA GLU A 456 -22.60 24.96 27.83
C GLU A 456 -21.13 25.36 27.66
N GLU A 457 -20.31 25.19 28.70
CA GLU A 457 -18.85 25.43 28.63
C GLU A 457 -18.16 24.44 27.69
N LYS A 458 -18.55 23.17 27.74
CA LYS A 458 -18.04 22.12 26.83
C LYS A 458 -18.54 22.33 25.39
N GLU A 459 -19.78 22.77 25.19
CA GLU A 459 -20.29 23.13 23.86
C GLU A 459 -19.52 24.33 23.27
N MET A 460 -19.24 25.37 24.07
CA MET A 460 -18.40 26.49 23.65
C MET A 460 -16.96 26.07 23.34
N MET A 461 -16.40 25.11 24.07
CA MET A 461 -15.09 24.52 23.78
C MET A 461 -15.10 23.80 22.42
N TRP A 462 -16.10 22.96 22.17
CA TRP A 462 -16.21 22.20 20.93
C TRP A 462 -16.45 23.09 19.71
N ARG A 463 -17.28 24.13 19.83
CA ARG A 463 -17.50 25.12 18.75
C ARG A 463 -16.25 25.93 18.39
N LYS A 464 -15.25 26.01 19.27
CA LYS A 464 -13.93 26.60 18.97
C LYS A 464 -12.98 25.63 18.26
N LEU A 465 -13.13 24.33 18.50
CA LEU A 465 -12.21 23.29 18.00
C LEU A 465 -12.68 22.63 16.69
N LEU A 466 -13.98 22.65 16.41
CA LEU A 466 -14.60 21.97 15.28
C LEU A 466 -15.51 22.92 14.49
N PRO A 467 -15.61 22.74 13.16
CA PRO A 467 -16.69 23.35 12.37
C PRO A 467 -18.06 22.91 12.91
N GLU A 468 -19.06 23.78 12.79
CA GLU A 468 -20.40 23.55 13.34
C GLU A 468 -21.04 22.24 12.84
N ALA A 469 -20.86 21.91 11.56
CA ALA A 469 -21.33 20.65 10.98
C ALA A 469 -20.65 19.40 11.58
N ALA A 470 -19.39 19.49 11.99
CA ALA A 470 -18.68 18.38 12.63
C ALA A 470 -19.11 18.19 14.09
N TYR A 471 -19.41 19.28 14.79
CA TYR A 471 -19.95 19.23 16.14
C TYR A 471 -21.38 18.65 16.19
N LEU A 472 -22.26 19.08 15.28
CA LEU A 472 -23.62 18.55 15.19
C LEU A 472 -23.61 17.04 14.94
N ARG A 473 -22.74 16.54 14.05
CA ARG A 473 -22.57 15.10 13.82
C ARG A 473 -22.10 14.34 15.05
N LEU A 474 -21.17 14.91 15.83
CA LEU A 474 -20.74 14.30 17.09
C LEU A 474 -21.90 14.20 18.10
N LYS A 475 -22.78 15.21 18.13
CA LYS A 475 -23.99 15.22 18.97
C LYS A 475 -25.03 14.20 18.49
N GLU A 476 -25.28 14.15 17.18
CA GLU A 476 -26.19 13.19 16.51
C GLU A 476 -25.71 11.75 16.60
N SER A 477 -24.42 11.50 16.81
CA SER A 477 -23.89 10.13 16.93
C SER A 477 -24.36 9.37 18.18
N GLU A 478 -25.01 10.04 19.15
CA GLU A 478 -25.49 9.50 20.44
C GLU A 478 -24.43 8.75 21.27
N THR A 479 -23.14 8.87 20.90
CA THR A 479 -22.03 8.17 21.55
C THR A 479 -21.62 8.75 22.90
N GLY A 480 -22.18 9.91 23.29
CA GLY A 480 -21.80 10.64 24.51
C GLY A 480 -20.39 11.24 24.49
N LEU A 481 -19.68 11.21 23.35
CA LEU A 481 -18.32 11.74 23.22
C LEU A 481 -18.25 13.27 23.30
N HIS A 482 -19.33 13.97 22.93
CA HIS A 482 -19.42 15.44 23.00
C HIS A 482 -19.42 15.98 24.44
N LEU A 483 -19.66 15.15 25.46
CA LEU A 483 -19.71 15.53 26.88
C LEU A 483 -18.34 15.45 27.58
N LYS A 484 -17.28 15.04 26.87
CA LYS A 484 -15.96 14.75 27.42
C LYS A 484 -14.90 15.69 26.87
N SER A 485 -13.84 15.93 27.64
CA SER A 485 -12.73 16.78 27.20
C SER A 485 -11.86 16.07 26.15
N PRO A 486 -11.13 16.81 25.29
CA PRO A 486 -10.18 16.22 24.35
C PRO A 486 -9.13 15.32 25.01
N GLU A 487 -8.65 15.67 26.20
CA GLU A 487 -7.68 14.87 26.97
C GLU A 487 -8.30 13.54 27.45
N GLU A 488 -9.52 13.58 27.99
CA GLU A 488 -10.27 12.37 28.36
C GLU A 488 -10.56 11.48 27.14
N LEU A 489 -10.87 12.09 25.99
CA LEU A 489 -11.08 11.38 24.73
C LEU A 489 -9.82 10.65 24.28
N ILE A 490 -8.65 11.28 24.43
CA ILE A 490 -7.36 10.64 24.13
C ILE A 490 -7.15 9.42 25.03
N GLU A 491 -7.39 9.53 26.33
CA GLU A 491 -7.22 8.42 27.27
C GLU A 491 -8.15 7.24 26.96
N MET A 492 -9.44 7.52 26.74
CA MET A 492 -10.40 6.48 26.37
C MET A 492 -10.09 5.85 25.00
N ALA A 493 -9.61 6.62 24.03
CA ALA A 493 -9.20 6.10 22.74
C ALA A 493 -8.02 5.11 22.89
N HIS A 494 -7.05 5.40 23.77
CA HIS A 494 -5.97 4.46 24.08
C HIS A 494 -6.48 3.22 24.82
N LYS A 495 -7.49 3.36 25.70
CA LYS A 495 -8.14 2.22 26.34
C LYS A 495 -8.84 1.33 25.31
N TYR A 496 -9.63 1.92 24.41
CA TYR A 496 -10.26 1.20 23.30
C TYR A 496 -9.23 0.50 22.40
N TYR A 497 -8.10 1.18 22.11
CA TYR A 497 -6.99 0.63 21.34
C TYR A 497 -6.46 -0.67 21.94
N ALA A 498 -6.14 -0.65 23.24
CA ALA A 498 -5.51 -1.77 23.94
C ALA A 498 -6.50 -2.91 24.26
N ASP A 499 -7.67 -2.56 24.79
CA ASP A 499 -8.60 -3.53 25.38
C ASP A 499 -9.58 -4.11 24.35
N THR A 500 -9.80 -3.42 23.22
CA THR A 500 -10.83 -3.81 22.24
C THR A 500 -10.29 -3.96 20.83
N ALA A 501 -9.67 -2.92 20.28
CA ALA A 501 -9.28 -2.91 18.87
C ALA A 501 -8.22 -3.97 18.53
N LEU A 502 -7.19 -4.11 19.38
CA LEU A 502 -6.14 -5.13 19.22
C LEU A 502 -6.67 -6.57 19.39
N PRO A 503 -7.37 -6.93 20.49
CA PRO A 503 -7.97 -8.26 20.63
C PRO A 503 -8.93 -8.60 19.48
N LYS A 504 -9.74 -7.64 19.03
CA LYS A 504 -10.65 -7.85 17.90
C LYS A 504 -9.88 -8.15 16.60
N LEU A 505 -8.77 -7.48 16.33
CA LEU A 505 -7.93 -7.81 15.17
C LEU A 505 -7.45 -9.26 15.20
N VAL A 506 -6.96 -9.73 16.34
CA VAL A 506 -6.48 -11.11 16.48
C VAL A 506 -7.62 -12.12 16.41
N ALA A 507 -8.77 -11.80 17.00
CA ALA A 507 -9.97 -12.61 16.87
C ALA A 507 -10.38 -12.78 15.41
N ASP A 508 -10.36 -11.70 14.62
CA ASP A 508 -10.73 -11.72 13.20
C ASP A 508 -9.70 -12.46 12.34
N PHE A 509 -8.43 -12.51 12.76
CA PHE A 509 -7.44 -13.43 12.16
C PHE A 509 -7.72 -14.89 12.52
N GLY A 510 -8.11 -15.15 13.77
CA GLY A 510 -8.44 -16.50 14.26
C GLY A 510 -9.72 -17.07 13.66
N SER A 511 -10.70 -16.22 13.36
CA SER A 511 -11.94 -16.61 12.67
C SER A 511 -11.79 -16.68 11.15
N LEU A 512 -10.60 -16.36 10.61
CA LEU A 512 -10.33 -16.23 9.16
C LEU A 512 -11.19 -15.18 8.45
N GLU A 513 -11.85 -14.30 9.21
CA GLU A 513 -12.52 -13.13 8.67
C GLU A 513 -11.52 -12.20 7.97
N LEU A 514 -10.31 -12.08 8.51
CA LEU A 514 -9.19 -11.44 7.86
C LEU A 514 -8.04 -12.44 7.75
N SER A 515 -7.46 -12.57 6.56
CA SER A 515 -6.30 -13.45 6.36
C SER A 515 -5.14 -12.66 5.75
N PRO A 516 -4.17 -12.20 6.58
CA PRO A 516 -3.03 -11.48 6.06
C PRO A 516 -2.08 -12.46 5.35
N VAL A 517 -1.93 -12.28 4.03
CA VAL A 517 -1.05 -13.13 3.21
C VAL A 517 0.41 -12.67 3.27
N ASP A 518 0.64 -11.37 3.39
CA ASP A 518 1.96 -10.76 3.42
C ASP A 518 2.02 -9.54 4.36
N GLY A 519 3.23 -9.02 4.59
CA GLY A 519 3.45 -7.86 5.48
C GLY A 519 2.74 -6.58 5.01
N ARG A 520 2.46 -6.45 3.70
CA ARG A 520 1.68 -5.34 3.13
C ARG A 520 0.22 -5.46 3.54
N THR A 521 -0.41 -6.61 3.31
CA THR A 521 -1.80 -6.88 3.68
C THR A 521 -2.00 -6.79 5.20
N LEU A 522 -1.04 -7.28 5.99
CA LEU A 522 -1.03 -7.10 7.45
C LEU A 522 -1.00 -5.61 7.84
N THR A 523 -0.13 -4.83 7.21
CA THR A 523 -0.04 -3.38 7.44
C THR A 523 -1.37 -2.70 7.12
N ASP A 524 -2.03 -3.08 6.04
CA ASP A 524 -3.31 -2.48 5.64
C ASP A 524 -4.45 -2.82 6.61
N PHE A 525 -4.54 -4.07 7.10
CA PHE A 525 -5.54 -4.44 8.10
C PHE A 525 -5.35 -3.70 9.42
N MET A 526 -4.10 -3.54 9.87
CA MET A 526 -3.80 -2.72 11.05
C MET A 526 -4.18 -1.25 10.81
N HIS A 527 -3.72 -0.67 9.70
CA HIS A 527 -3.92 0.73 9.38
C HIS A 527 -5.40 1.10 9.19
N THR A 528 -6.20 0.22 8.56
CA THR A 528 -7.64 0.43 8.35
C THR A 528 -8.41 0.54 9.68
N ARG A 529 -7.89 -0.09 10.75
CA ARG A 529 -8.46 0.01 12.11
C ARG A 529 -7.84 1.12 12.95
N GLY A 530 -6.98 1.95 12.35
CA GLY A 530 -6.18 2.95 13.07
C GLY A 530 -5.13 2.38 14.01
N LEU A 531 -4.80 1.09 13.87
CA LEU A 531 -3.75 0.44 14.65
C LEU A 531 -2.38 0.83 14.12
N GLN A 532 -1.45 1.06 15.03
CA GLN A 532 -0.10 1.46 14.72
C GLN A 532 0.80 0.24 14.56
N MET A 533 1.77 0.31 13.64
CA MET A 533 2.70 -0.80 13.44
C MET A 533 3.56 -1.10 14.68
N CYS A 534 3.72 -0.17 15.62
CA CYS A 534 4.42 -0.44 16.88
C CYS A 534 3.71 -1.48 17.76
N SER A 535 2.41 -1.72 17.59
CA SER A 535 1.70 -2.74 18.35
C SER A 535 1.87 -4.15 17.78
N LEU A 536 2.71 -4.37 16.76
CA LEU A 536 3.00 -5.72 16.24
C LEU A 536 3.47 -6.66 17.34
N GLY A 537 4.31 -6.19 18.29
CA GLY A 537 4.73 -7.00 19.44
C GLY A 537 3.55 -7.49 20.27
N ARG A 538 2.61 -6.60 20.58
CA ARG A 538 1.37 -6.96 21.29
C ARG A 538 0.46 -7.89 20.49
N VAL A 539 0.41 -7.74 19.16
CA VAL A 539 -0.34 -8.66 18.28
C VAL A 539 0.26 -10.06 18.35
N VAL A 540 1.59 -10.21 18.38
CA VAL A 540 2.25 -11.52 18.53
C VAL A 540 1.89 -12.18 19.86
N GLU A 541 1.88 -11.42 20.96
CA GLU A 541 1.48 -11.93 22.29
C GLU A 541 0.03 -12.40 22.32
N LEU A 542 -0.88 -11.65 21.70
CA LEU A 542 -2.31 -11.98 21.65
C LEU A 542 -2.59 -13.15 20.69
N ALA A 543 -1.75 -13.35 19.67
CA ALA A 543 -1.90 -14.39 18.64
C ALA A 543 -1.27 -15.73 19.04
N ASP A 544 -1.24 -16.07 20.32
CA ASP A 544 -0.63 -17.27 20.91
C ASP A 544 -1.02 -18.59 20.20
N LYS A 545 -2.28 -18.67 19.73
CA LYS A 545 -2.84 -19.84 19.04
C LYS A 545 -2.71 -19.79 17.51
N LEU A 546 -2.09 -18.75 16.97
CA LEU A 546 -1.99 -18.50 15.52
C LEU A 546 -0.53 -18.37 15.08
N PRO A 547 0.23 -19.49 15.00
CA PRO A 547 1.66 -19.46 14.71
C PRO A 547 1.99 -18.82 13.36
N HIS A 548 1.11 -18.96 12.37
CA HIS A 548 1.26 -18.31 11.06
C HIS A 548 1.20 -16.78 11.15
N VAL A 549 0.31 -16.23 11.98
CA VAL A 549 0.21 -14.78 12.24
C VAL A 549 1.42 -14.30 13.02
N GLN A 550 1.84 -15.05 14.05
CA GLN A 550 3.04 -14.71 14.83
C GLN A 550 4.27 -14.63 13.94
N SER A 551 4.50 -15.66 13.11
CA SER A 551 5.60 -15.70 12.14
C SER A 551 5.53 -14.50 11.18
N LEU A 552 4.35 -14.17 10.65
CA LEU A 552 4.19 -13.03 9.75
C LEU A 552 4.49 -11.69 10.44
N CYS A 553 4.01 -11.48 11.66
CA CYS A 553 4.29 -10.28 12.45
C CYS A 553 5.78 -10.15 12.75
N ILE A 554 6.44 -11.26 13.11
CA ILE A 554 7.89 -11.32 13.36
C ILE A 554 8.66 -10.94 12.08
N HIS A 555 8.31 -11.54 10.94
CA HIS A 555 8.94 -11.20 9.65
C HIS A 555 8.77 -9.70 9.33
N GLU A 556 7.58 -9.14 9.48
CA GLU A 556 7.34 -7.72 9.20
C GLU A 556 8.11 -6.80 10.17
N MET A 557 8.26 -7.18 11.44
CA MET A 557 9.09 -6.47 12.41
C MET A 557 10.57 -6.48 12.00
N VAL A 558 11.12 -7.64 11.62
CA VAL A 558 12.51 -7.79 11.14
C VAL A 558 12.73 -7.02 9.83
N VAL A 559 11.81 -7.10 8.88
CA VAL A 559 11.88 -6.33 7.62
C VAL A 559 11.94 -4.83 7.91
N ARG A 560 11.18 -4.33 8.89
CA ARG A 560 11.21 -2.92 9.29
C ARG A 560 12.53 -2.53 9.94
N ALA A 561 13.07 -3.38 10.80
CA ALA A 561 14.40 -3.21 11.39
C ALA A 561 15.47 -3.11 10.29
N TYR A 562 15.52 -4.09 9.38
CA TYR A 562 16.46 -4.15 8.27
C TYR A 562 16.30 -2.99 7.29
N LYS A 563 15.07 -2.54 7.04
CA LYS A 563 14.81 -1.34 6.22
C LYS A 563 15.53 -0.11 6.79
N HIS A 564 15.54 0.08 8.11
CA HIS A 564 16.22 1.23 8.72
C HIS A 564 17.74 1.15 8.61
N ILE A 565 18.30 -0.05 8.78
CA ILE A 565 19.74 -0.29 8.56
C ILE A 565 20.10 0.02 7.11
N LEU A 566 19.39 -0.57 6.15
CA LEU A 566 19.70 -0.40 4.73
C LEU A 566 19.52 1.05 4.28
N GLN A 567 18.49 1.76 4.76
CA GLN A 567 18.32 3.19 4.48
C GLN A 567 19.47 4.05 5.03
N ALA A 568 19.94 3.76 6.24
CA ALA A 568 21.07 4.46 6.83
C ALA A 568 22.38 4.20 6.07
N VAL A 569 22.61 2.95 5.63
CA VAL A 569 23.75 2.59 4.78
C VAL A 569 23.69 3.34 3.45
N VAL A 570 22.53 3.34 2.77
CA VAL A 570 22.34 4.08 1.52
C VAL A 570 22.60 5.58 1.70
N ALA A 571 22.19 6.17 2.82
CA ALA A 571 22.43 7.58 3.12
C ALA A 571 23.91 7.91 3.44
N ALA A 572 24.63 6.94 4.04
CA ALA A 572 26.04 7.07 4.41
C ALA A 572 26.99 6.99 3.21
N VAL A 573 26.58 6.41 2.08
CA VAL A 573 27.41 6.34 0.88
C VAL A 573 27.43 7.70 0.18
N ASP A 574 28.62 8.28 0.02
CA ASP A 574 28.81 9.55 -0.69
C ASP A 574 28.91 9.38 -2.21
N ASN A 575 29.49 8.26 -2.68
CA ASN A 575 29.72 7.99 -4.10
C ASN A 575 28.78 6.92 -4.65
N ILE A 576 28.04 7.25 -5.70
CA ILE A 576 27.07 6.36 -6.34
C ILE A 576 27.72 5.05 -6.83
N ALA A 577 28.98 5.09 -7.26
CA ALA A 577 29.69 3.91 -7.74
C ALA A 577 29.88 2.81 -6.68
N ASP A 578 29.91 3.20 -5.41
CA ASP A 578 30.13 2.31 -4.27
C ASP A 578 28.80 1.80 -3.68
N LEU A 579 27.68 2.43 -4.05
CA LEU A 579 26.35 2.16 -3.50
C LEU A 579 25.91 0.70 -3.70
N ALA A 580 26.14 0.13 -4.89
CA ALA A 580 25.83 -1.28 -5.15
C ALA A 580 26.64 -2.24 -4.26
N GLY A 581 27.92 -1.91 -4.00
CA GLY A 581 28.80 -2.69 -3.13
C GLY A 581 28.37 -2.61 -1.66
N SER A 582 28.05 -1.41 -1.18
CA SER A 582 27.55 -1.18 0.19
C SER A 582 26.19 -1.85 0.42
N ILE A 583 25.28 -1.81 -0.55
CA ILE A 583 23.99 -2.52 -0.45
C ILE A 583 24.20 -4.03 -0.40
N ALA A 584 25.03 -4.60 -1.29
CA ALA A 584 25.33 -6.04 -1.30
C ALA A 584 25.96 -6.49 0.04
N SER A 585 26.94 -5.74 0.54
CA SER A 585 27.57 -6.00 1.84
C SER A 585 26.57 -5.92 3.00
N CYS A 586 25.68 -4.93 2.98
CA CYS A 586 24.60 -4.82 3.97
C CYS A 586 23.65 -6.03 3.90
N LEU A 587 23.22 -6.46 2.70
CA LEU A 587 22.35 -7.63 2.56
C LEU A 587 23.04 -8.92 3.03
N ASN A 588 24.34 -9.06 2.79
CA ASN A 588 25.14 -10.19 3.27
C ASN A 588 25.18 -10.27 4.80
N ILE A 589 25.41 -9.15 5.49
CA ILE A 589 25.35 -9.10 6.96
C ILE A 589 23.95 -9.47 7.47
N LEU A 590 22.91 -8.94 6.83
CA LEU A 590 21.52 -9.09 7.28
C LEU A 590 20.93 -10.49 7.03
N LEU A 591 21.25 -11.12 5.90
CA LEU A 591 20.60 -12.35 5.41
C LEU A 591 21.54 -13.55 5.25
N GLY A 592 22.85 -13.33 5.15
CA GLY A 592 23.84 -14.42 5.07
C GLY A 592 23.94 -15.22 6.37
N THR A 593 24.30 -16.50 6.25
CA THR A 593 24.56 -17.38 7.40
C THR A 593 26.08 -17.52 7.60
N PRO A 594 26.62 -17.23 8.80
CA PRO A 594 28.00 -17.58 9.11
C PRO A 594 28.19 -19.11 9.15
N SER A 595 29.22 -19.62 8.48
CA SER A 595 29.54 -21.06 8.50
C SER A 595 30.08 -21.48 9.87
N THR A 596 29.54 -22.55 10.45
CA THR A 596 29.99 -23.10 11.74
C THR A 596 31.33 -23.84 11.69
N GLU A 597 31.77 -24.26 10.49
CA GLU A 597 32.96 -25.12 10.32
C GLU A 597 34.27 -24.35 10.08
N ASN A 598 34.19 -23.08 9.67
CA ASN A 598 35.34 -22.18 9.44
C ASN A 598 34.93 -20.73 9.77
N SER A 599 34.59 -20.46 11.03
CA SER A 599 34.14 -19.12 11.46
C SER A 599 35.27 -18.11 11.42
N ASP A 600 35.29 -17.25 10.41
CA ASP A 600 36.01 -15.98 10.47
C ASP A 600 35.45 -15.17 11.64
N ALA A 601 36.32 -14.77 12.57
CA ALA A 601 35.95 -14.03 13.78
C ALA A 601 35.18 -12.75 13.45
N HIS A 602 35.50 -12.09 12.33
CA HIS A 602 34.83 -10.88 11.90
C HIS A 602 33.38 -11.13 11.45
N ILE A 603 33.10 -12.28 10.82
CA ILE A 603 31.75 -12.61 10.35
C ILE A 603 30.83 -12.96 11.53
N SER A 604 31.36 -13.69 12.51
CA SER A 604 30.63 -14.02 13.75
C SER A 604 30.33 -12.76 14.58
N ASP A 605 31.30 -11.85 14.69
CA ASP A 605 31.11 -10.59 15.42
C ASP A 605 30.07 -9.68 14.76
N ASP A 606 30.05 -9.61 13.42
CA ASP A 606 29.02 -8.86 12.69
C ASP A 606 27.61 -9.47 12.85
N ASP A 607 27.50 -10.80 12.92
CA ASP A 607 26.22 -11.48 13.18
C ASP A 607 25.71 -11.19 14.60
N ASN A 608 26.61 -11.23 15.60
CA ASN A 608 26.29 -10.85 16.97
C ASN A 608 25.85 -9.38 17.07
N LEU A 609 26.56 -8.48 16.40
CA LEU A 609 26.22 -7.05 16.36
C LEU A 609 24.84 -6.83 15.73
N LYS A 610 24.55 -7.49 14.60
CA LYS A 610 23.24 -7.46 13.94
C LYS A 610 22.14 -7.88 14.91
N TRP A 611 22.27 -9.05 15.55
CA TRP A 611 21.20 -9.56 16.42
C TRP A 611 20.99 -8.69 17.65
N LYS A 612 22.07 -8.19 18.26
CA LYS A 612 22.00 -7.23 19.37
C LYS A 612 21.27 -5.95 18.96
N TRP A 613 21.52 -5.47 17.74
CA TRP A 613 20.81 -4.32 17.18
C TRP A 613 19.33 -4.60 16.96
N VAL A 614 19.00 -5.73 16.32
CA VAL A 614 17.62 -6.14 16.05
C VAL A 614 16.86 -6.30 17.36
N GLU A 615 17.39 -7.02 18.34
CA GLU A 615 16.77 -7.20 19.65
C GLU A 615 16.48 -5.86 20.34
N THR A 616 17.48 -4.97 20.40
CA THR A 616 17.33 -3.65 21.00
C THR A 616 16.27 -2.82 20.26
N PHE A 617 16.25 -2.90 18.91
CA PHE A 617 15.29 -2.19 18.09
C PHE A 617 13.87 -2.72 18.29
N LEU A 618 13.71 -4.05 18.31
CA LEU A 618 12.41 -4.69 18.51
C LEU A 618 11.82 -4.37 19.87
N LEU A 619 12.65 -4.40 20.92
CA LEU A 619 12.25 -4.04 22.26
C LEU A 619 11.81 -2.56 22.33
N LYS A 620 12.64 -1.64 21.82
CA LYS A 620 12.34 -0.19 21.93
C LYS A 620 11.22 0.29 21.02
N ARG A 621 10.99 -0.35 19.87
CA ARG A 621 10.01 0.11 18.86
C ARG A 621 8.70 -0.65 18.89
N PHE A 622 8.71 -1.92 19.29
CA PHE A 622 7.54 -2.79 19.28
C PHE A 622 7.20 -3.38 20.65
N GLY A 623 8.04 -3.14 21.68
CA GLY A 623 7.85 -3.75 23.00
C GLY A 623 8.06 -5.26 23.01
N TRP A 624 8.67 -5.83 21.96
CA TRP A 624 8.81 -7.27 21.78
C TRP A 624 10.18 -7.76 22.23
N GLN A 625 10.20 -8.75 23.13
CA GLN A 625 11.42 -9.44 23.54
C GLN A 625 11.73 -10.57 22.56
N TRP A 626 12.85 -10.46 21.85
CA TRP A 626 13.29 -11.47 20.91
C TRP A 626 13.74 -12.74 21.64
N LYS A 627 13.31 -13.91 21.14
CA LYS A 627 13.82 -15.22 21.59
C LYS A 627 14.68 -15.79 20.47
N TYR A 628 15.91 -16.22 20.79
CA TYR A 628 16.88 -16.71 19.81
C TYR A 628 16.40 -17.92 19.01
N GLU A 629 15.51 -18.73 19.61
CA GLU A 629 14.81 -19.86 18.96
C GLU A 629 14.09 -19.45 17.66
N ASN A 630 13.61 -18.21 17.57
CA ASN A 630 12.88 -17.69 16.42
C ASN A 630 13.78 -17.40 15.20
N CYS A 631 15.11 -17.48 15.34
CA CYS A 631 16.07 -17.21 14.25
C CYS A 631 16.00 -18.27 13.14
N GLN A 632 15.78 -19.54 13.51
CA GLN A 632 15.74 -20.67 12.57
C GLN A 632 14.47 -20.67 11.70
N ASP A 633 13.39 -20.05 12.17
CA ASP A 633 12.10 -20.01 11.47
C ASP A 633 11.96 -18.83 10.49
N LEU A 634 13.01 -18.01 10.33
CA LEU A 634 12.95 -16.83 9.47
C LEU A 634 13.02 -17.19 7.99
N ARG A 635 11.94 -16.86 7.27
CA ARG A 635 11.85 -17.03 5.82
C ARG A 635 12.61 -15.91 5.12
N LYS A 636 13.93 -16.11 4.92
CA LYS A 636 14.86 -15.12 4.33
C LYS A 636 14.39 -14.50 3.01
N PHE A 637 13.83 -15.30 2.09
CA PHE A 637 13.28 -14.78 0.82
C PHE A 637 12.09 -13.84 1.02
N SER A 638 11.21 -14.14 1.98
CA SER A 638 10.09 -13.26 2.33
C SER A 638 10.58 -11.93 2.91
N ILE A 639 11.65 -11.98 3.72
CA ILE A 639 12.30 -10.79 4.28
C ILE A 639 12.97 -9.98 3.17
N LEU A 640 13.72 -10.63 2.27
CA LEU A 640 14.36 -9.97 1.13
C LEU A 640 13.33 -9.26 0.24
N ARG A 641 12.25 -9.95 -0.14
CA ARG A 641 11.14 -9.36 -0.91
C ARG A 641 10.55 -8.15 -0.19
N GLY A 642 10.28 -8.28 1.12
CA GLY A 642 9.74 -7.20 1.94
C GLY A 642 10.68 -6.00 2.02
N LEU A 643 11.98 -6.24 2.13
CA LEU A 643 13.03 -5.22 2.20
C LEU A 643 13.16 -4.48 0.86
N CYS A 644 13.22 -5.22 -0.25
CA CYS A 644 13.31 -4.64 -1.59
C CYS A 644 12.12 -3.73 -1.90
N HIS A 645 10.90 -4.14 -1.55
CA HIS A 645 9.71 -3.28 -1.74
C HIS A 645 9.69 -2.02 -0.87
N LYS A 646 10.26 -2.06 0.35
CA LYS A 646 10.23 -0.91 1.27
C LYS A 646 11.34 0.10 1.02
N VAL A 647 12.48 -0.34 0.49
CA VAL A 647 13.63 0.52 0.14
C VAL A 647 13.61 0.91 -1.34
N GLY A 648 12.95 0.11 -2.19
CA GLY A 648 12.88 0.33 -3.64
C GLY A 648 14.06 -0.32 -4.36
N LEU A 649 14.45 -1.54 -4.00
CA LEU A 649 15.59 -2.24 -4.60
C LEU A 649 15.14 -3.19 -5.72
N GLU A 650 15.90 -3.22 -6.82
CA GLU A 650 15.76 -4.19 -7.90
C GLU A 650 16.99 -5.10 -7.99
N LEU A 651 16.76 -6.41 -7.94
CA LEU A 651 17.79 -7.45 -7.92
C LEU A 651 17.77 -8.32 -9.17
N VAL A 652 18.89 -8.98 -9.45
CA VAL A 652 18.98 -10.01 -10.50
C VAL A 652 18.19 -11.26 -10.11
N PRO A 653 17.42 -11.87 -11.04
CA PRO A 653 16.82 -13.18 -10.80
C PRO A 653 17.92 -14.24 -10.76
N ARG A 654 18.33 -14.65 -9.56
CA ARG A 654 19.24 -15.77 -9.33
C ARG A 654 18.75 -16.62 -8.17
N ASP A 655 19.09 -17.91 -8.21
CA ASP A 655 18.97 -18.80 -7.07
C ASP A 655 20.06 -18.45 -6.04
N TYR A 656 19.72 -17.55 -5.11
CA TYR A 656 20.62 -17.13 -4.04
C TYR A 656 20.73 -18.23 -2.98
N ASP A 657 21.95 -18.72 -2.74
CA ASP A 657 22.24 -19.62 -1.62
C ASP A 657 22.43 -18.81 -0.33
N MET A 658 21.37 -18.78 0.48
CA MET A 658 21.32 -18.02 1.73
C MET A 658 22.03 -18.71 2.89
N ASP A 659 22.55 -19.92 2.71
CA ASP A 659 23.26 -20.67 3.75
C ASP A 659 24.77 -20.34 3.76
N ILE A 660 25.22 -19.52 2.80
CA ILE A 660 26.57 -18.96 2.73
C ILE A 660 26.58 -17.58 3.43
N ALA A 661 27.76 -17.15 3.89
CA ALA A 661 27.97 -15.86 4.54
C ALA A 661 27.77 -14.64 3.61
N SER A 662 27.99 -14.81 2.31
CA SER A 662 27.93 -13.72 1.31
C SER A 662 27.10 -14.11 0.06
N PRO A 663 25.77 -14.26 0.19
CA PRO A 663 24.89 -14.62 -0.93
C PRO A 663 24.84 -13.60 -2.07
N PHE A 664 25.05 -12.31 -1.78
CA PHE A 664 24.87 -11.21 -2.73
C PHE A 664 26.21 -10.62 -3.18
N ARG A 665 26.31 -10.33 -4.48
CA ARG A 665 27.45 -9.64 -5.11
C ARG A 665 27.06 -8.22 -5.53
N LYS A 666 28.07 -7.36 -5.74
CA LYS A 666 27.90 -5.99 -6.26
C LYS A 666 27.10 -5.97 -7.57
N SER A 667 27.32 -6.95 -8.46
CA SER A 667 26.62 -7.09 -9.74
C SER A 667 25.16 -7.54 -9.62
N ASP A 668 24.74 -8.02 -8.45
CA ASP A 668 23.36 -8.48 -8.25
C ASP A 668 22.40 -7.31 -7.95
N ILE A 669 22.95 -6.13 -7.63
CA ILE A 669 22.18 -4.93 -7.28
C ILE A 669 22.08 -4.00 -8.50
N ILE A 670 20.97 -4.04 -9.21
CA ILE A 670 20.85 -3.35 -10.51
C ILE A 670 20.45 -1.89 -10.36
N SER A 671 19.36 -1.63 -9.65
CA SER A 671 18.74 -0.31 -9.61
C SER A 671 18.01 -0.03 -8.32
N MET A 672 17.82 1.26 -8.06
CA MET A 672 16.90 1.74 -7.04
C MET A 672 15.76 2.58 -7.63
N VAL A 673 14.55 2.22 -7.22
CA VAL A 673 13.26 2.78 -7.62
C VAL A 673 12.76 3.72 -6.52
N PRO A 674 12.17 4.88 -6.86
CA PRO A 674 11.62 5.77 -5.85
C PRO A 674 10.47 5.13 -5.06
N VAL A 675 10.47 5.32 -3.74
CA VAL A 675 9.39 4.88 -2.85
C VAL A 675 8.67 6.11 -2.32
N TYR A 676 7.37 6.21 -2.56
CA TYR A 676 6.58 7.37 -2.18
C TYR A 676 5.41 7.03 -1.26
N LYS A 677 4.99 8.01 -0.47
CA LYS A 677 3.83 7.97 0.43
C LYS A 677 2.91 9.13 0.11
N HIS A 678 1.62 8.85 0.04
CA HIS A 678 0.54 9.79 -0.27
C HIS A 678 -0.75 9.34 0.42
N VAL A 679 -1.79 10.16 0.36
CA VAL A 679 -3.12 9.82 0.90
C VAL A 679 -3.84 8.90 -0.10
N ALA A 680 -4.33 7.75 0.36
CA ALA A 680 -5.11 6.88 -0.50
C ALA A 680 -6.54 7.42 -0.70
N CYS A 681 -6.81 8.03 -1.85
CA CYS A 681 -8.17 8.42 -2.25
C CYS A 681 -8.95 7.17 -2.70
N SER A 682 -10.09 6.89 -2.04
CA SER A 682 -10.98 5.78 -2.39
C SER A 682 -12.41 6.08 -1.94
N SER A 683 -13.38 5.43 -2.58
CA SER A 683 -14.79 5.57 -2.20
C SER A 683 -15.03 5.04 -0.79
N ALA A 684 -15.49 5.91 0.11
CA ALA A 684 -15.91 5.51 1.46
C ALA A 684 -17.18 4.64 1.40
N ASP A 685 -18.16 5.03 0.59
CA ASP A 685 -19.38 4.26 0.36
C ASP A 685 -19.07 2.84 -0.14
N GLY A 686 -18.13 2.70 -1.09
CA GLY A 686 -17.67 1.42 -1.57
C GLY A 686 -17.08 0.54 -0.46
N ARG A 687 -16.28 1.12 0.44
CA ARG A 687 -15.69 0.41 1.60
C ARG A 687 -16.77 -0.05 2.59
N THR A 688 -17.72 0.82 2.94
CA THR A 688 -18.82 0.47 3.85
C THR A 688 -19.71 -0.64 3.29
N LEU A 689 -19.98 -0.61 1.98
CA LEU A 689 -20.72 -1.67 1.30
C LEU A 689 -19.96 -3.00 1.27
N LEU A 690 -18.63 -2.99 1.10
CA LEU A 690 -17.81 -4.20 1.24
C LEU A 690 -17.87 -4.79 2.64
N GLU A 691 -17.77 -3.95 3.67
CA GLU A 691 -17.89 -4.39 5.06
C GLU A 691 -19.28 -4.97 5.35
N SER A 692 -20.33 -4.37 4.79
CA SER A 692 -21.71 -4.86 4.88
C SER A 692 -21.91 -6.19 4.14
N SER A 693 -21.29 -6.36 2.97
CA SER A 693 -21.27 -7.62 2.22
C SER A 693 -20.63 -8.73 3.04
N LYS A 694 -19.46 -8.46 3.62
CA LYS A 694 -18.76 -9.41 4.50
C LYS A 694 -19.60 -9.78 5.72
N THR A 695 -20.14 -8.79 6.43
CA THR A 695 -20.99 -9.04 7.60
C THR A 695 -22.23 -9.88 7.26
N SER A 696 -22.80 -9.69 6.06
CA SER A 696 -23.95 -10.47 5.59
C SER A 696 -23.56 -11.90 5.23
N LEU A 697 -22.38 -12.10 4.65
CA LEU A 697 -21.79 -13.42 4.40
C LEU A 697 -21.58 -14.18 5.72
N ASP A 698 -21.00 -13.53 6.73
CA ASP A 698 -20.77 -14.13 8.06
C ASP A 698 -22.07 -14.52 8.75
N LYS A 699 -23.15 -13.77 8.50
CA LYS A 699 -24.51 -14.07 8.97
C LYS A 699 -25.22 -15.16 8.16
N GLY A 700 -24.61 -15.68 7.09
CA GLY A 700 -25.21 -16.68 6.19
C GLY A 700 -26.25 -16.10 5.21
N LYS A 701 -26.41 -14.77 5.14
CA LYS A 701 -27.34 -14.10 4.22
C LYS A 701 -26.70 -13.92 2.85
N LEU A 702 -26.64 -14.99 2.08
CA LEU A 702 -25.90 -15.03 0.82
C LEU A 702 -26.43 -14.05 -0.24
N GLU A 703 -27.76 -13.92 -0.38
CA GLU A 703 -28.37 -12.98 -1.35
C GLU A 703 -28.02 -11.52 -1.04
N ASP A 704 -28.12 -11.13 0.23
CA ASP A 704 -27.72 -9.79 0.69
C ASP A 704 -26.21 -9.57 0.49
N ALA A 705 -25.40 -10.58 0.76
CA ALA A 705 -23.94 -10.51 0.56
C ALA A 705 -23.59 -10.28 -0.92
N VAL A 706 -24.25 -10.96 -1.85
CA VAL A 706 -24.07 -10.74 -3.31
C VAL A 706 -24.53 -9.34 -3.70
N ASN A 707 -25.69 -8.90 -3.21
CA ASN A 707 -26.24 -7.58 -3.51
C ASN A 707 -25.30 -6.45 -3.02
N TYR A 708 -24.84 -6.52 -1.78
CA TYR A 708 -23.89 -5.54 -1.25
C TYR A 708 -22.53 -5.62 -1.96
N GLY A 709 -22.04 -6.82 -2.26
CA GLY A 709 -20.76 -7.01 -2.97
C GLY A 709 -20.79 -6.44 -4.38
N THR A 710 -21.88 -6.66 -5.11
CA THR A 710 -22.07 -6.13 -6.48
C THR A 710 -22.21 -4.60 -6.47
N LYS A 711 -22.97 -4.03 -5.52
CA LYS A 711 -23.08 -2.58 -5.34
C LYS A 711 -21.74 -1.94 -4.98
N ALA A 712 -21.01 -2.56 -4.06
CA ALA A 712 -19.67 -2.12 -3.66
C ALA A 712 -18.71 -2.11 -4.84
N LEU A 713 -18.69 -3.20 -5.61
CA LEU A 713 -17.85 -3.34 -6.79
C LEU A 713 -18.18 -2.27 -7.83
N SER A 714 -19.46 -2.07 -8.16
CA SER A 714 -19.91 -1.04 -9.10
C SER A 714 -19.46 0.37 -8.67
N LYS A 715 -19.60 0.71 -7.39
CA LYS A 715 -19.15 2.00 -6.84
C LYS A 715 -17.62 2.15 -6.90
N LEU A 716 -16.86 1.11 -6.55
CA LEU A 716 -15.40 1.15 -6.57
C LEU A 716 -14.84 1.24 -8.00
N VAL A 717 -15.44 0.52 -8.96
CA VAL A 717 -15.11 0.63 -10.39
C VAL A 717 -15.40 2.04 -10.89
N ALA A 718 -16.56 2.61 -10.54
CA ALA A 718 -16.92 3.95 -11.00
C ALA A 718 -16.02 5.06 -10.43
N VAL A 719 -15.46 4.87 -9.23
CA VAL A 719 -14.55 5.85 -8.59
C VAL A 719 -13.10 5.60 -8.98
N CYS A 720 -12.55 4.44 -8.63
CA CYS A 720 -11.13 4.12 -8.78
C CYS A 720 -10.78 3.42 -10.09
N GLY A 721 -11.76 2.98 -10.87
CA GLY A 721 -11.54 2.12 -12.04
C GLY A 721 -11.46 0.63 -11.71
N PRO A 722 -11.51 -0.24 -12.74
CA PRO A 722 -11.49 -1.68 -12.58
C PRO A 722 -10.14 -2.24 -12.09
N TYR A 723 -9.03 -1.53 -12.34
CA TYR A 723 -7.67 -2.01 -12.06
C TYR A 723 -7.12 -1.60 -10.70
N HIS A 724 -7.84 -0.75 -9.98
CA HIS A 724 -7.38 -0.28 -8.69
C HIS A 724 -7.39 -1.42 -7.66
N ARG A 725 -6.40 -1.40 -6.76
CA ARG A 725 -6.22 -2.44 -5.73
C ARG A 725 -7.47 -2.67 -4.88
N MET A 726 -8.19 -1.61 -4.52
CA MET A 726 -9.42 -1.73 -3.72
C MET A 726 -10.54 -2.44 -4.51
N THR A 727 -10.59 -2.23 -5.81
CA THR A 727 -11.51 -2.92 -6.72
C THR A 727 -11.15 -4.40 -6.83
N ALA A 728 -9.85 -4.73 -6.89
CA ALA A 728 -9.38 -6.12 -6.79
C ALA A 728 -9.78 -6.80 -5.47
N GLY A 729 -9.74 -6.07 -4.35
CA GLY A 729 -10.27 -6.54 -3.08
C GLY A 729 -11.78 -6.83 -3.13
N ALA A 730 -12.56 -5.99 -3.82
CA ALA A 730 -13.98 -6.19 -4.04
C ALA A 730 -14.27 -7.43 -4.90
N TYR A 731 -13.52 -7.63 -5.99
CA TYR A 731 -13.60 -8.84 -6.81
C TYR A 731 -13.33 -10.10 -5.98
N SER A 732 -12.26 -10.09 -5.17
CA SER A 732 -11.91 -11.24 -4.34
C SER A 732 -13.01 -11.59 -3.33
N LEU A 733 -13.60 -10.59 -2.66
CA LEU A 733 -14.71 -10.84 -1.73
C LEU A 733 -15.95 -11.36 -2.46
N LEU A 734 -16.30 -10.77 -3.60
CA LEU A 734 -17.46 -11.21 -4.38
C LEU A 734 -17.29 -12.64 -4.89
N ALA A 735 -16.08 -13.03 -5.32
CA ALA A 735 -15.78 -14.40 -5.72
C ALA A 735 -15.97 -15.38 -4.55
N VAL A 736 -15.56 -15.02 -3.33
CA VAL A 736 -15.81 -15.84 -2.13
C VAL A 736 -17.31 -15.98 -1.87
N VAL A 737 -18.07 -14.88 -1.95
CA VAL A 737 -19.53 -14.92 -1.75
C VAL A 737 -20.20 -15.83 -2.80
N LEU A 738 -19.83 -15.68 -4.07
CA LEU A 738 -20.37 -16.49 -5.18
C LEU A 738 -20.03 -17.97 -5.03
N TYR A 739 -18.84 -18.29 -4.52
CA TYR A 739 -18.44 -19.65 -4.21
C TYR A 739 -19.38 -20.29 -3.17
N HIS A 740 -19.76 -19.53 -2.14
CA HIS A 740 -20.72 -19.99 -1.13
C HIS A 740 -22.15 -20.14 -1.68
N THR A 741 -22.51 -19.41 -2.75
CA THR A 741 -23.80 -19.60 -3.44
C THR A 741 -23.84 -20.80 -4.39
N GLY A 742 -22.69 -21.41 -4.70
CA GLY A 742 -22.59 -22.54 -5.62
C GLY A 742 -22.53 -22.15 -7.11
N ASP A 743 -22.38 -20.86 -7.43
CA ASP A 743 -22.23 -20.38 -8.81
C ASP A 743 -20.76 -20.40 -9.25
N PHE A 744 -20.23 -21.60 -9.49
CA PHE A 744 -18.82 -21.82 -9.83
C PHE A 744 -18.40 -21.20 -11.16
N ASN A 745 -19.35 -20.98 -12.07
CA ASN A 745 -19.07 -20.37 -13.37
C ASN A 745 -18.70 -18.89 -13.21
N GLN A 746 -19.33 -18.18 -12.27
CA GLN A 746 -19.00 -16.79 -11.98
C GLN A 746 -17.79 -16.64 -11.05
N VAL A 747 -17.44 -17.66 -10.26
CA VAL A 747 -16.26 -17.65 -9.38
C VAL A 747 -14.95 -17.73 -10.16
N GLY A 748 -14.92 -18.51 -11.24
CA GLY A 748 -13.73 -18.68 -12.08
C GLY A 748 -13.48 -17.56 -13.09
N ALA A 749 -14.43 -16.62 -13.23
CA ALA A 749 -14.36 -15.45 -14.09
C ALA A 749 -13.88 -14.24 -13.29
#